data_AF-A0A7X2T097-F1
#
_entry.id   AF-A0A7X2T097-F1
#
_cell.length_a   1.000
_cell.length_b   1.000
_cell.length_c   1.000
_cell.angle_alpha   90.00
_cell.angle_beta   90.00
_cell.angle_gamma   90.00
#
_symmetry.space_group_name_H-M   'P 1'
#
loop_
_entity.id
_entity.type
_entity.pdbx_description
1 polymer ?
#
loop_
_entity_poly.entity_id
_entity_poly.type
_entity_poly.pdbx_seq_one_letter_code
_entity_poly.pdbx_strand_id
1 'polypeptide(L)'
;MGVKYKISNEKELYEELLKCYPDRIIFDLSKSDLYGDIIRLIGEKNIKPKEYLKRLGFSVQSCTKTSNTEEELINELLVYYPNKIITKFSSNLNIYRDIYKFSKKANLKPIEYIEKIGFKYKESNIYNEDELKQESQKMFPKGEYESLKQINDLNNNLYKSLDIIAKNYKINIMEYLESIGFERVGKKTNSLKGTFDAYTLSNLINNYDATGVELANLLNCTRENISRQVRTKKISTLNKKGWELPFNHNEINEVIDLINSKKYKKIGNNTAIEIFSGKNSNDFSKKAILYKKDNYIKCMFDITYEIKKALEQNLFDILNQKEFDQLNFLNKMWIEQGRDIENKNKVVKVDGKLRTELRNTSKSKNMDLDQYLDLLDYQLVDKRKSITDESILEVLKKYIVHDNVIKIKSKDEDYQYLNSLGNRRNCGGIKGLVNHFGYVYDKEKDTSAIVERHIKTIKERYIVKDNIIYISSYDHFYNVLSSLARQRHLTLDELIQQWGFERINNKQDLPEGYIPYDYRRDLQERLDLKWNDENIKLILEQLSENKSVYLDINSYFYYVLYLKSKAELTDINSIIKSLGFERSYIPTESSKENNKNVEDLLKDNKRKFIKEKVKELENIEIEYKNKNVKKVIIERNKKLVQTLKTLYQGKCQICGGEEPTIPVIQLSNGNIYSEVHHINAFSNAKYGQDDLEEIDSYKNTIVLCPYHHAYVHYSNGGYDKLVFDENNIPYLQNKDGLRVKINTNYHLKNCECK
;
A
#
# COMPACT_ATOMS: atom_id res chain seq x y z
N MET A 1 -47.39 0.17 7.69
CA MET A 1 -47.91 0.27 6.31
C MET A 1 -49.42 0.16 6.38
N GLY A 2 -50.17 1.19 5.98
CA GLY A 2 -51.63 1.17 6.01
C GLY A 2 -52.17 0.17 4.98
N VAL A 3 -53.12 -0.67 5.40
CA VAL A 3 -53.83 -1.59 4.51
C VAL A 3 -54.63 -0.76 3.51
N LYS A 4 -54.35 -0.91 2.21
CA LYS A 4 -55.17 -0.30 1.15
C LYS A 4 -56.42 -1.15 0.95
N TYR A 5 -57.55 -0.63 1.41
CA TYR A 5 -58.87 -1.21 1.16
C TYR A 5 -59.31 -0.88 -0.28
N LYS A 6 -59.90 -1.84 -0.99
CA LYS A 6 -60.24 -1.70 -2.41
C LYS A 6 -61.62 -1.07 -2.62
N ILE A 7 -62.53 -1.26 -1.67
CA ILE A 7 -63.94 -0.91 -1.81
C ILE A 7 -64.25 0.24 -0.88
N SER A 8 -64.89 1.30 -1.39
CA SER A 8 -65.09 2.54 -0.64
C SER A 8 -66.43 2.61 0.08
N ASN A 9 -67.49 1.98 -0.46
CA ASN A 9 -68.87 2.06 0.05
C ASN A 9 -69.66 0.74 -0.07
N GLU A 10 -70.84 0.70 0.55
CA GLU A 10 -71.71 -0.50 0.63
C GLU A 10 -72.27 -0.95 -0.74
N LYS A 11 -72.50 -0.02 -1.67
CA LYS A 11 -73.00 -0.34 -3.02
C LYS A 11 -71.94 -1.06 -3.85
N GLU A 12 -70.71 -0.55 -3.83
CA GLU A 12 -69.56 -1.21 -4.49
C GLU A 12 -69.29 -2.60 -3.88
N LEU A 13 -69.42 -2.73 -2.55
CA LEU A 13 -69.30 -4.03 -1.90
C LEU A 13 -70.37 -5.00 -2.37
N TYR A 14 -71.61 -4.54 -2.50
CA TYR A 14 -72.72 -5.37 -2.98
C TYR A 14 -72.51 -5.85 -4.42
N GLU A 15 -72.08 -4.97 -5.32
CA GLU A 15 -71.80 -5.32 -6.72
C GLU A 15 -70.64 -6.32 -6.84
N GLU A 16 -69.56 -6.13 -6.08
CA GLU A 16 -68.42 -7.07 -6.11
C GLU A 16 -68.76 -8.40 -5.41
N LEU A 17 -69.61 -8.39 -4.37
CA LEU A 17 -70.14 -9.62 -3.77
C LEU A 17 -71.03 -10.40 -4.72
N LEU A 18 -71.91 -9.74 -5.50
CA LEU A 18 -72.72 -10.41 -6.51
C LEU A 18 -71.88 -11.02 -7.63
N LYS A 19 -70.79 -10.34 -8.00
CA LYS A 19 -69.84 -10.84 -9.00
C LYS A 19 -69.06 -12.05 -8.50
N CYS A 20 -68.63 -12.03 -7.24
CA CYS A 20 -67.89 -13.14 -6.63
C CYS A 20 -68.80 -14.31 -6.20
N TYR A 21 -70.03 -14.03 -5.80
CA TYR A 21 -71.00 -15.00 -5.28
C TYR A 21 -72.39 -14.80 -5.94
N PRO A 22 -72.55 -15.18 -7.22
CA PRO A 22 -73.78 -14.91 -7.98
C PRO A 22 -75.02 -15.61 -7.42
N ASP A 23 -74.83 -16.77 -6.77
CA ASP A 23 -75.85 -17.56 -6.09
C ASP A 23 -76.19 -17.05 -4.67
N ARG A 24 -75.49 -16.00 -4.24
CA ARG A 24 -75.60 -15.37 -2.92
C ARG A 24 -75.24 -16.30 -1.76
N ILE A 25 -74.42 -17.33 -1.99
CA ILE A 25 -73.93 -18.24 -0.94
C ILE A 25 -72.43 -18.03 -0.74
N ILE A 26 -72.02 -17.72 0.49
CA ILE A 26 -70.62 -17.47 0.87
C ILE A 26 -70.16 -18.60 1.78
N PHE A 27 -69.22 -19.40 1.29
CA PHE A 27 -68.58 -20.48 2.04
C PHE A 27 -67.32 -19.97 2.73
N ASP A 28 -67.34 -19.98 4.07
CA ASP A 28 -66.26 -19.49 4.93
C ASP A 28 -65.79 -18.05 4.63
N LEU A 29 -66.47 -17.11 5.29
CA LEU A 29 -66.25 -15.67 5.16
C LEU A 29 -64.80 -15.23 5.45
N SER A 30 -64.06 -15.96 6.29
CA SER A 30 -62.71 -15.56 6.73
C SER A 30 -61.65 -15.63 5.62
N LYS A 31 -61.96 -16.36 4.54
CA LYS A 31 -61.06 -16.57 3.39
C LYS A 31 -61.45 -15.74 2.17
N SER A 32 -62.50 -14.95 2.25
CA SER A 32 -62.88 -14.06 1.17
C SER A 32 -61.87 -12.91 1.08
N ASP A 33 -61.39 -12.61 -0.12
CA ASP A 33 -60.54 -11.44 -0.38
C ASP A 33 -61.25 -10.13 -0.01
N LEU A 34 -62.59 -10.17 0.11
CA LEU A 34 -63.45 -9.05 0.51
C LEU A 34 -63.62 -8.94 2.02
N TYR A 35 -63.09 -9.88 2.82
CA TYR A 35 -63.28 -9.90 4.27
C TYR A 35 -62.79 -8.62 4.94
N GLY A 36 -61.62 -8.11 4.55
CA GLY A 36 -61.07 -6.86 5.09
C GLY A 36 -61.95 -5.64 4.79
N ASP A 37 -62.50 -5.57 3.58
CA ASP A 37 -63.41 -4.50 3.15
C ASP A 37 -64.76 -4.58 3.90
N ILE A 38 -65.27 -5.81 4.13
CA ILE A 38 -66.47 -6.06 4.95
C ILE A 38 -66.26 -5.60 6.40
N ILE A 39 -65.14 -6.00 7.03
CA ILE A 39 -64.82 -5.61 8.42
C ILE A 39 -64.71 -4.09 8.56
N ARG A 40 -64.15 -3.40 7.56
CA ARG A 40 -64.06 -1.94 7.56
C ARG A 40 -65.43 -1.29 7.52
N LEU A 41 -66.30 -1.72 6.59
CA LEU A 41 -67.63 -1.12 6.40
C LEU A 41 -68.60 -1.40 7.56
N ILE A 42 -68.45 -2.53 8.26
CA ILE A 42 -69.25 -2.82 9.46
C ILE A 42 -68.69 -2.16 10.72
N GLY A 43 -67.39 -1.81 10.75
CA GLY A 43 -66.72 -1.22 11.91
C GLY A 43 -67.35 0.09 12.35
N GLU A 44 -68.02 0.80 11.44
CA GLU A 44 -68.77 2.02 11.72
C GLU A 44 -70.20 1.76 12.25
N LYS A 45 -70.74 0.54 12.08
CA LYS A 45 -72.14 0.19 12.33
C LYS A 45 -72.36 -0.82 13.47
N ASN A 46 -71.29 -1.37 14.05
CA ASN A 46 -71.30 -2.35 15.15
C ASN A 46 -72.18 -3.60 14.88
N ILE A 47 -72.24 -4.05 13.62
CA ILE A 47 -73.00 -5.24 13.18
C ILE A 47 -72.03 -6.40 12.96
N LYS A 48 -72.43 -7.64 13.29
CA LYS A 48 -71.61 -8.82 13.01
C LYS A 48 -71.50 -9.08 11.50
N PRO A 49 -70.33 -9.49 10.97
CA PRO A 49 -70.12 -9.65 9.51
C PRO A 49 -71.15 -10.57 8.83
N LYS A 50 -71.49 -11.70 9.47
CA LYS A 50 -72.51 -12.65 8.96
C LYS A 50 -73.90 -12.03 8.89
N GLU A 51 -74.25 -11.20 9.86
CA GLU A 51 -75.55 -10.53 9.91
C GLU A 51 -75.64 -9.42 8.87
N TYR A 52 -74.54 -8.69 8.67
CA TYR A 52 -74.43 -7.67 7.63
C TYR A 52 -74.60 -8.26 6.22
N LEU A 53 -73.94 -9.37 5.92
CA LEU A 53 -74.09 -10.07 4.64
C LEU A 53 -75.52 -10.61 4.43
N LYS A 54 -76.17 -11.06 5.51
CA LYS A 54 -77.58 -11.47 5.46
C LYS A 54 -78.51 -10.30 5.10
N ARG A 55 -78.24 -9.08 5.59
CA ARG A 55 -78.99 -7.87 5.21
C ARG A 55 -78.80 -7.51 3.73
N LEU A 56 -77.62 -7.78 3.19
CA LEU A 56 -77.33 -7.66 1.75
C LEU A 56 -77.91 -8.82 0.92
N GLY A 57 -78.59 -9.79 1.53
CA GLY A 57 -79.23 -10.91 0.84
C GLY A 57 -78.31 -12.11 0.56
N PHE A 58 -77.16 -12.21 1.24
CA PHE A 58 -76.21 -13.33 1.13
C PHE A 58 -76.34 -14.29 2.34
N SER A 59 -76.24 -15.59 2.09
CA SER A 59 -76.20 -16.62 3.13
C SER A 59 -74.76 -17.08 3.37
N VAL A 60 -74.32 -17.09 4.63
CA VAL A 60 -72.97 -17.55 5.00
C VAL A 60 -73.06 -18.96 5.57
N GLN A 61 -72.57 -19.95 4.83
CA GLN A 61 -72.53 -21.35 5.27
C GLN A 61 -71.15 -21.71 5.82
N SER A 62 -71.11 -22.40 6.96
CA SER A 62 -69.88 -22.98 7.50
C SER A 62 -69.60 -24.33 6.84
N CYS A 63 -68.46 -24.46 6.17
CA CYS A 63 -68.03 -25.72 5.56
C CYS A 63 -67.59 -26.75 6.62
N THR A 64 -68.55 -27.40 7.27
CA THR A 64 -68.31 -28.56 8.14
C THR A 64 -69.13 -29.75 7.70
N LYS A 65 -69.06 -30.11 6.42
CA LYS A 65 -69.43 -31.45 5.96
C LYS A 65 -68.18 -32.12 5.39
N THR A 66 -67.79 -33.23 6.03
CA THR A 66 -66.81 -34.20 5.54
C THR A 66 -67.56 -35.29 4.79
N SER A 67 -66.99 -35.84 3.73
CA SER A 67 -67.59 -36.96 3.01
C SER A 67 -67.61 -38.22 3.91
N ASN A 68 -68.76 -38.89 3.99
CA ASN A 68 -68.93 -40.09 4.80
C ASN A 68 -68.60 -41.36 4.00
N THR A 69 -68.61 -41.29 2.66
CA THR A 69 -68.27 -42.40 1.76
C THR A 69 -67.21 -42.01 0.71
N GLU A 70 -66.52 -43.01 0.15
CA GLU A 70 -65.51 -42.81 -0.92
C GLU A 70 -66.16 -42.28 -2.20
N GLU A 71 -67.41 -42.68 -2.47
CA GLU A 71 -68.19 -42.25 -3.63
C GLU A 71 -68.61 -40.78 -3.56
N GLU A 72 -68.94 -40.30 -2.35
CA GLU A 72 -69.16 -38.86 -2.09
C GLU A 72 -67.90 -38.04 -2.33
N LEU A 73 -66.72 -38.53 -1.92
CA LEU A 73 -65.44 -37.86 -2.18
C LEU A 73 -65.11 -37.82 -3.67
N ILE A 74 -65.35 -38.90 -4.42
CA ILE A 74 -65.13 -38.94 -5.87
C ILE A 74 -66.04 -37.93 -6.58
N ASN A 75 -67.32 -37.89 -6.21
CA ASN A 75 -68.27 -36.93 -6.79
C ASN A 75 -67.88 -35.48 -6.46
N GLU A 76 -67.46 -35.21 -5.22
CA GLU A 76 -66.95 -33.91 -4.82
C GLU A 76 -65.68 -33.53 -5.61
N LEU A 77 -64.74 -34.46 -5.76
CA LEU A 77 -63.54 -34.24 -6.57
C LEU A 77 -63.83 -34.00 -8.05
N LEU A 78 -64.87 -34.63 -8.63
CA LEU A 78 -65.29 -34.39 -10.01
C LEU A 78 -65.88 -32.98 -10.21
N VAL A 79 -66.51 -32.41 -9.19
CA VAL A 79 -66.98 -31.01 -9.23
C VAL A 79 -65.81 -30.04 -9.33
N TYR A 80 -64.73 -30.27 -8.56
CA TYR A 80 -63.56 -29.38 -8.56
C TYR A 80 -62.54 -29.68 -9.67
N TYR A 81 -62.43 -30.94 -10.09
CA TYR A 81 -61.45 -31.43 -11.06
C TYR A 81 -62.13 -32.30 -12.13
N PRO A 82 -63.00 -31.71 -12.98
CA PRO A 82 -63.79 -32.47 -13.97
C PRO A 82 -62.93 -33.20 -15.00
N ASN A 83 -61.71 -32.73 -15.28
CA ASN A 83 -60.75 -33.38 -16.17
C ASN A 83 -59.94 -34.51 -15.49
N LYS A 84 -60.24 -34.81 -14.21
CA LYS A 84 -59.53 -35.78 -13.38
C LYS A 84 -58.03 -35.51 -13.22
N ILE A 85 -57.57 -34.27 -13.39
CA ILE A 85 -56.17 -33.88 -13.17
C ILE A 85 -56.06 -32.95 -11.96
N ILE A 86 -55.33 -33.39 -10.94
CA ILE A 86 -55.07 -32.62 -9.72
C ILE A 86 -53.65 -32.05 -9.81
N THR A 87 -53.54 -30.72 -9.96
CA THR A 87 -52.25 -30.03 -10.06
C THR A 87 -51.70 -29.54 -8.72
N LYS A 88 -52.55 -29.51 -7.70
CA LYS A 88 -52.23 -29.18 -6.31
C LYS A 88 -53.30 -29.80 -5.42
N PHE A 89 -52.91 -30.42 -4.30
CA PHE A 89 -53.87 -30.79 -3.27
C PHE A 89 -54.63 -29.53 -2.82
N SER A 90 -55.95 -29.55 -3.01
CA SER A 90 -56.77 -28.34 -3.07
C SER A 90 -56.60 -27.42 -1.84
N SER A 91 -56.85 -26.12 -2.02
CA SER A 91 -57.00 -25.14 -0.92
C SER A 91 -58.18 -25.47 0.02
N ASN A 92 -59.04 -26.41 -0.36
CA ASN A 92 -60.17 -26.89 0.41
C ASN A 92 -59.71 -27.99 1.39
N LEU A 93 -59.62 -27.58 2.66
CA LEU A 93 -59.19 -28.41 3.79
C LEU A 93 -60.04 -29.67 4.01
N ASN A 94 -61.31 -29.66 3.60
CA ASN A 94 -62.21 -30.81 3.80
C ASN A 94 -61.87 -31.93 2.82
N ILE A 95 -61.75 -31.60 1.53
CA ILE A 95 -61.31 -32.56 0.49
C ILE A 95 -59.93 -33.13 0.83
N TYR A 96 -58.99 -32.29 1.28
CA TYR A 96 -57.67 -32.77 1.70
C TYR A 96 -57.75 -33.74 2.89
N ARG A 97 -58.57 -33.43 3.90
CA ARG A 97 -58.79 -34.31 5.05
C ARG A 97 -59.43 -35.63 4.65
N ASP A 98 -60.42 -35.60 3.75
CA ASP A 98 -61.11 -36.79 3.30
C ASP A 98 -60.20 -37.66 2.42
N ILE A 99 -59.43 -37.08 1.49
CA ILE A 99 -58.36 -37.79 0.76
C ILE A 99 -57.41 -38.49 1.75
N TYR A 100 -56.95 -37.79 2.78
CA TYR A 100 -56.00 -38.35 3.76
C TYR A 100 -56.64 -39.45 4.64
N LYS A 101 -57.92 -39.28 5.01
CA LYS A 101 -58.69 -40.26 5.77
C LYS A 101 -58.86 -41.56 4.99
N PHE A 102 -59.30 -41.47 3.72
CA PHE A 102 -59.50 -42.64 2.89
C PHE A 102 -58.18 -43.25 2.39
N SER A 103 -57.14 -42.44 2.15
CA SER A 103 -55.80 -42.98 1.81
C SER A 103 -55.24 -43.82 2.97
N LYS A 104 -55.40 -43.38 4.22
CA LYS A 104 -55.04 -44.19 5.40
C LYS A 104 -55.84 -45.47 5.51
N LYS A 105 -57.16 -45.42 5.28
CA LYS A 105 -58.02 -46.62 5.30
C LYS A 105 -57.62 -47.63 4.20
N ALA A 106 -57.16 -47.13 3.06
CA ALA A 106 -56.67 -47.93 1.94
C ALA A 106 -55.18 -48.33 2.06
N ASN A 107 -54.49 -47.89 3.12
CA ASN A 107 -53.05 -48.07 3.32
C ASN A 107 -52.17 -47.55 2.15
N LEU A 108 -52.56 -46.42 1.57
CA LEU A 108 -51.88 -45.75 0.44
C LEU A 108 -51.47 -44.33 0.83
N LYS A 109 -50.45 -43.80 0.15
CA LYS A 109 -50.16 -42.35 0.22
C LYS A 109 -51.27 -41.57 -0.49
N PRO A 110 -51.52 -40.30 -0.12
CA PRO A 110 -52.57 -39.49 -0.74
C PRO A 110 -52.52 -39.41 -2.27
N ILE A 111 -51.31 -39.33 -2.85
CA ILE A 111 -51.10 -39.31 -4.31
C ILE A 111 -51.48 -40.67 -4.93
N GLU A 112 -51.00 -41.77 -4.36
CA GLU A 112 -51.31 -43.13 -4.81
C GLU A 112 -52.81 -43.42 -4.68
N TYR A 113 -53.46 -42.87 -3.64
CA TYR A 113 -54.89 -43.02 -3.42
C TYR A 113 -55.72 -42.26 -4.45
N ILE A 114 -55.39 -41.00 -4.78
CA ILE A 114 -56.12 -40.27 -5.83
C ILE A 114 -55.94 -40.92 -7.21
N GLU A 115 -54.78 -41.51 -7.48
CA GLU A 115 -54.54 -42.33 -8.68
C GLU A 115 -55.39 -43.60 -8.69
N LYS A 116 -55.51 -44.29 -7.55
CA LYS A 116 -56.39 -45.46 -7.41
C LYS A 116 -57.86 -45.13 -7.71
N ILE A 117 -58.36 -43.98 -7.28
CA ILE A 117 -59.75 -43.55 -7.53
C ILE A 117 -59.93 -42.84 -8.90
N GLY A 118 -58.91 -42.90 -9.77
CA GLY A 118 -59.01 -42.51 -11.17
C GLY A 118 -58.61 -41.07 -11.52
N PHE A 119 -57.92 -40.36 -10.62
CA PHE A 119 -57.40 -39.00 -10.86
C PHE A 119 -55.87 -39.03 -11.08
N LYS A 120 -55.32 -38.16 -11.92
CA LYS A 120 -53.87 -38.03 -12.12
C LYS A 120 -53.32 -36.83 -11.37
N TYR A 121 -52.24 -37.03 -10.60
CA TYR A 121 -51.52 -35.92 -9.97
C TYR A 121 -50.41 -35.41 -10.92
N LYS A 122 -50.38 -34.10 -11.19
CA LYS A 122 -49.34 -33.48 -12.03
C LYS A 122 -48.74 -32.30 -11.29
N GLU A 123 -47.50 -32.43 -10.81
CA GLU A 123 -46.76 -31.28 -10.28
C GLU A 123 -46.63 -30.19 -11.37
N SER A 124 -46.85 -28.94 -10.96
CA SER A 124 -46.87 -27.76 -11.83
C SER A 124 -45.69 -27.73 -12.80
N ASN A 125 -45.95 -27.46 -14.10
CA ASN A 125 -44.98 -27.34 -15.20
C ASN A 125 -43.62 -26.73 -14.76
N ILE A 126 -42.63 -27.60 -14.53
CA ILE A 126 -41.22 -27.23 -14.31
C ILE A 126 -40.53 -27.43 -15.66
N TYR A 127 -39.83 -26.39 -16.13
CA TYR A 127 -39.06 -26.44 -17.36
C TYR A 127 -37.82 -27.31 -17.17
N ASN A 128 -37.46 -28.11 -18.17
CA ASN A 128 -36.13 -28.73 -18.23
C ASN A 128 -35.05 -27.69 -18.57
N GLU A 129 -33.77 -28.06 -18.52
CA GLU A 129 -32.65 -27.12 -18.68
C GLU A 129 -32.65 -26.39 -20.04
N ASP A 130 -32.98 -27.08 -21.13
CA ASP A 130 -33.05 -26.49 -22.47
C ASP A 130 -34.27 -25.56 -22.61
N GLU A 131 -35.43 -25.98 -22.12
CA GLU A 131 -36.65 -25.17 -22.08
C GLU A 131 -36.48 -23.91 -21.22
N LEU A 132 -35.78 -24.04 -20.09
CA LEU A 132 -35.50 -22.93 -19.18
C LEU A 132 -34.61 -21.89 -19.86
N LYS A 133 -33.58 -22.32 -20.59
CA LYS A 133 -32.72 -21.40 -21.34
C LYS A 133 -33.49 -20.69 -22.44
N GLN A 134 -34.33 -21.40 -23.18
CA GLN A 134 -35.17 -20.82 -24.23
C GLN A 134 -36.19 -19.82 -23.67
N GLU A 135 -36.88 -20.15 -22.58
CA GLU A 135 -37.83 -19.24 -21.95
C GLU A 135 -37.15 -18.03 -21.31
N SER A 136 -35.98 -18.21 -20.71
CA SER A 136 -35.17 -17.10 -20.19
C SER A 136 -34.74 -16.16 -21.31
N GLN A 137 -34.36 -16.68 -22.49
CA GLN A 137 -33.96 -15.88 -23.65
C GLN A 137 -35.16 -15.13 -24.28
N LYS A 138 -36.33 -15.78 -24.36
CA LYS A 138 -37.56 -15.09 -24.82
C LYS A 138 -37.93 -13.92 -23.91
N MET A 139 -37.76 -14.12 -22.60
CA MET A 139 -38.15 -13.15 -21.59
C MET A 139 -37.14 -12.01 -21.44
N PHE A 140 -35.84 -12.31 -21.58
CA PHE A 140 -34.76 -11.33 -21.50
C PHE A 140 -33.85 -11.44 -22.74
N PRO A 141 -34.27 -10.93 -23.91
CA PRO A 141 -33.54 -11.10 -25.17
C PRO A 141 -32.13 -10.50 -25.19
N LYS A 142 -31.88 -9.50 -24.35
CA LYS A 142 -30.57 -8.87 -24.19
C LYS A 142 -29.65 -9.60 -23.20
N GLY A 143 -30.14 -10.67 -22.57
CA GLY A 143 -29.44 -11.34 -21.48
C GLY A 143 -29.43 -10.54 -20.18
N GLU A 144 -30.31 -9.55 -20.00
CA GLU A 144 -30.30 -8.65 -18.84
C GLU A 144 -31.59 -8.74 -18.01
N TYR A 145 -31.50 -8.80 -16.67
CA TYR A 145 -32.66 -8.80 -15.76
C TYR A 145 -32.46 -7.89 -14.54
N GLU A 146 -33.52 -7.32 -13.95
CA GLU A 146 -33.39 -6.33 -12.87
C GLU A 146 -33.34 -6.96 -11.46
N SER A 147 -34.14 -8.00 -11.24
CA SER A 147 -34.20 -8.71 -9.96
C SER A 147 -34.85 -10.09 -10.09
N LEU A 148 -34.55 -10.99 -9.15
CA LEU A 148 -35.24 -12.27 -9.05
C LEU A 148 -36.75 -12.11 -8.79
N LYS A 149 -37.14 -11.02 -8.11
CA LYS A 149 -38.54 -10.67 -7.91
C LYS A 149 -39.24 -10.38 -9.24
N GLN A 150 -38.60 -9.65 -10.16
CA GLN A 150 -39.12 -9.41 -11.50
C GLN A 150 -39.37 -10.73 -12.24
N ILE A 151 -38.44 -11.68 -12.17
CA ILE A 151 -38.59 -13.00 -12.80
C ILE A 151 -39.79 -13.74 -12.19
N ASN A 152 -39.91 -13.76 -10.86
CA ASN A 152 -41.03 -14.40 -10.15
C ASN A 152 -42.39 -13.75 -10.47
N ASP A 153 -42.43 -12.42 -10.52
CA ASP A 153 -43.66 -11.65 -10.77
C ASP A 153 -44.14 -11.82 -12.23
N LEU A 154 -43.21 -11.97 -13.17
CA LEU A 154 -43.54 -12.14 -14.58
C LEU A 154 -43.76 -13.62 -14.97
N ASN A 155 -42.99 -14.57 -14.42
CA ASN A 155 -43.14 -16.00 -14.64
C ASN A 155 -42.66 -16.83 -13.42
N ASN A 156 -43.60 -17.11 -12.51
CA ASN A 156 -43.35 -17.92 -11.31
C ASN A 156 -42.85 -19.34 -11.62
N ASN A 157 -43.31 -19.97 -12.71
CA ASN A 157 -42.86 -21.32 -13.09
C ASN A 157 -41.40 -21.31 -13.54
N LEU A 158 -40.98 -20.27 -14.27
CA LEU A 158 -39.58 -20.07 -14.63
C LEU A 158 -38.72 -19.88 -13.37
N TYR A 159 -39.17 -19.04 -12.43
CA TYR A 159 -38.47 -18.82 -11.15
C TYR A 159 -38.30 -20.12 -10.35
N LYS A 160 -39.36 -20.93 -10.23
CA LYS A 160 -39.29 -22.24 -9.55
C LYS A 160 -38.34 -23.21 -10.25
N SER A 161 -38.37 -23.25 -11.58
CA SER A 161 -37.48 -24.11 -12.36
C SER A 161 -36.02 -23.69 -12.19
N LEU A 162 -35.75 -22.37 -12.18
CA LEU A 162 -34.44 -21.79 -11.88
C LEU A 162 -33.93 -22.18 -10.48
N ASP A 163 -34.80 -22.12 -9.47
CA ASP A 163 -34.46 -22.52 -8.09
C ASP A 163 -34.09 -24.00 -7.98
N ILE A 164 -34.87 -24.88 -8.64
CA ILE A 164 -34.62 -26.33 -8.64
C ILE A 164 -33.29 -26.66 -9.33
N ILE A 165 -33.06 -26.11 -10.52
CA ILE A 165 -31.85 -26.41 -11.29
C ILE A 165 -30.61 -25.83 -10.58
N ALA A 166 -30.68 -24.59 -10.08
CA ALA A 166 -29.57 -23.99 -9.33
C ALA A 166 -29.18 -24.86 -8.11
N LYS A 167 -30.17 -25.38 -7.37
CA LYS A 167 -29.95 -26.32 -6.26
C LYS A 167 -29.27 -27.62 -6.70
N ASN A 168 -29.63 -28.17 -7.86
CA ASN A 168 -28.96 -29.36 -8.41
C ASN A 168 -27.47 -29.11 -8.69
N TYR A 169 -27.13 -27.91 -9.18
CA TYR A 169 -25.75 -27.47 -9.40
C TYR A 169 -25.04 -26.97 -8.13
N LYS A 170 -25.72 -26.97 -6.97
CA LYS A 170 -25.21 -26.43 -5.69
C LYS A 170 -24.74 -24.97 -5.77
N ILE A 171 -25.40 -24.19 -6.62
CA ILE A 171 -25.17 -22.74 -6.77
C ILE A 171 -26.48 -21.99 -6.53
N ASN A 172 -26.41 -20.68 -6.35
CA ASN A 172 -27.63 -19.87 -6.24
C ASN A 172 -28.20 -19.51 -7.62
N ILE A 173 -29.48 -19.09 -7.67
CA ILE A 173 -30.17 -18.73 -8.93
C ILE A 173 -29.40 -17.68 -9.74
N MET A 174 -28.76 -16.74 -9.05
CA MET A 174 -27.98 -15.67 -9.69
C MET A 174 -26.74 -16.24 -10.39
N GLU A 175 -26.01 -17.12 -9.71
CA GLU A 175 -24.83 -17.81 -10.26
C GLU A 175 -25.20 -18.73 -11.43
N TYR A 176 -26.37 -19.37 -11.38
CA TYR A 176 -26.87 -20.17 -12.49
C TYR A 176 -27.24 -19.28 -13.69
N LEU A 177 -27.96 -18.17 -13.48
CA LEU A 177 -28.26 -17.21 -14.56
C LEU A 177 -26.97 -16.64 -15.20
N GLU A 178 -25.95 -16.33 -14.38
CA GLU A 178 -24.63 -15.93 -14.86
C GLU A 178 -23.97 -17.03 -15.72
N SER A 179 -24.07 -18.30 -15.31
CA SER A 179 -23.46 -19.42 -16.05
C SER A 179 -24.14 -19.70 -17.40
N ILE A 180 -25.43 -19.36 -17.55
CA ILE A 180 -26.16 -19.47 -18.81
C ILE A 180 -26.18 -18.16 -19.62
N GLY A 181 -25.42 -17.14 -19.21
CA GLY A 181 -25.15 -15.93 -19.99
C GLY A 181 -26.05 -14.73 -19.71
N PHE A 182 -26.74 -14.68 -18.56
CA PHE A 182 -27.57 -13.56 -18.15
C PHE A 182 -26.90 -12.71 -17.06
N GLU A 183 -26.97 -11.39 -17.19
CA GLU A 183 -26.42 -10.40 -16.27
C GLU A 183 -27.55 -9.66 -15.53
N ARG A 184 -27.41 -9.48 -14.22
CA ARG A 184 -28.32 -8.62 -13.47
C ARG A 184 -27.97 -7.16 -13.71
N VAL A 185 -28.92 -6.34 -14.15
CA VAL A 185 -28.84 -4.88 -14.18
C VAL A 185 -29.69 -4.30 -13.04
N GLY A 186 -29.55 -3.03 -12.68
CA GLY A 186 -30.48 -2.41 -11.73
C GLY A 186 -30.93 -1.02 -12.19
N LYS A 187 -31.84 -0.42 -11.42
CA LYS A 187 -32.45 0.87 -11.76
C LYS A 187 -31.38 1.96 -11.82
N LYS A 188 -31.13 2.49 -13.02
CA LYS A 188 -30.21 3.61 -13.23
C LYS A 188 -30.66 4.81 -12.40
N THR A 189 -29.78 5.28 -11.52
CA THR A 189 -30.00 6.45 -10.67
C THR A 189 -28.74 7.31 -10.66
N ASN A 190 -28.94 8.61 -10.77
CA ASN A 190 -27.88 9.59 -10.63
C ASN A 190 -27.88 10.24 -9.23
N SER A 191 -28.69 9.72 -8.29
CA SER A 191 -28.79 10.23 -6.93
C SER A 191 -27.84 9.51 -5.97
N LEU A 192 -27.11 10.28 -5.16
CA LEU A 192 -26.31 9.81 -4.02
C LEU A 192 -27.13 9.10 -2.92
N LYS A 193 -28.44 9.32 -2.88
CA LYS A 193 -29.35 8.61 -1.96
C LYS A 193 -29.65 7.18 -2.43
N GLY A 194 -29.34 6.85 -3.68
CA GLY A 194 -29.54 5.54 -4.28
C GLY A 194 -28.31 4.63 -4.17
N THR A 195 -28.20 3.69 -5.10
CA THR A 195 -27.01 2.84 -5.26
C THR A 195 -25.90 3.62 -5.97
N PHE A 196 -24.67 3.49 -5.49
CA PHE A 196 -23.50 4.08 -6.17
C PHE A 196 -23.30 3.44 -7.54
N ASP A 197 -22.90 4.25 -8.52
CA ASP A 197 -22.46 3.76 -9.83
C ASP A 197 -21.02 3.25 -9.71
N ALA A 198 -20.88 2.03 -9.20
CA ALA A 198 -19.59 1.37 -9.01
C ALA A 198 -18.82 1.22 -10.33
N TYR A 199 -19.52 1.15 -11.46
CA TYR A 199 -18.91 1.09 -12.79
C TYR A 199 -18.23 2.41 -13.14
N THR A 200 -18.95 3.53 -13.05
CA THR A 200 -18.39 4.87 -13.31
C THR A 200 -17.23 5.19 -12.37
N LEU A 201 -17.34 4.87 -11.08
CA LEU A 201 -16.25 5.02 -10.11
C LEU A 201 -15.01 4.20 -10.48
N SER A 202 -15.21 2.94 -10.86
CA SER A 202 -14.13 2.05 -11.29
C SER A 202 -13.46 2.59 -12.55
N ASN A 203 -14.24 3.09 -13.52
CA ASN A 203 -13.72 3.68 -14.75
C ASN A 203 -12.85 4.92 -14.46
N LEU A 204 -13.32 5.82 -13.59
CA LEU A 204 -12.55 6.99 -13.16
C LEU A 204 -11.22 6.61 -12.50
N ILE A 205 -11.20 5.61 -11.61
CA ILE A 205 -9.97 5.22 -10.89
C ILE A 205 -8.99 4.44 -11.77
N ASN A 206 -9.51 3.62 -12.69
CA ASN A 206 -8.68 2.72 -13.49
C ASN A 206 -8.15 3.42 -14.75
N ASN A 207 -8.95 4.26 -15.41
CA ASN A 207 -8.62 4.86 -16.70
C ASN A 207 -8.32 6.37 -16.64
N TYR A 208 -8.71 7.05 -15.56
CA TYR A 208 -8.40 8.45 -15.33
C TYR A 208 -7.55 8.62 -14.06
N ASP A 209 -7.03 9.83 -13.83
CA ASP A 209 -6.17 10.19 -12.69
C ASP A 209 -6.93 10.37 -11.37
N ALA A 210 -8.21 9.98 -11.32
CA ALA A 210 -9.04 10.11 -10.12
C ALA A 210 -8.55 9.20 -8.98
N THR A 211 -8.34 9.79 -7.80
CA THR A 211 -8.01 9.04 -6.59
C THR A 211 -9.25 8.77 -5.74
N GLY A 212 -9.21 7.68 -4.97
CA GLY A 212 -10.27 7.37 -4.01
C GLY A 212 -10.47 8.44 -2.92
N VAL A 213 -9.45 9.28 -2.66
CA VAL A 213 -9.55 10.42 -1.73
C VAL A 213 -10.29 11.59 -2.37
N GLU A 214 -9.95 11.95 -3.61
CA GLU A 214 -10.63 13.04 -4.34
C GLU A 214 -12.11 12.72 -4.55
N LEU A 215 -12.41 11.50 -4.98
CA LEU A 215 -13.78 11.04 -5.17
C LEU A 215 -14.55 11.02 -3.83
N ALA A 216 -13.93 10.58 -2.74
CA ALA A 216 -14.55 10.62 -1.42
C ALA A 216 -14.90 12.06 -0.99
N ASN A 217 -13.97 12.99 -1.18
CA ASN A 217 -14.17 14.41 -0.88
C ASN A 217 -15.27 15.03 -1.73
N LEU A 218 -15.30 14.75 -3.04
CA LEU A 218 -16.30 15.29 -3.95
C LEU A 218 -17.71 14.74 -3.63
N LEU A 219 -17.79 13.45 -3.36
CA LEU A 219 -19.04 12.72 -3.14
C LEU A 219 -19.55 12.82 -1.69
N ASN A 220 -18.84 13.54 -0.81
CA ASN A 220 -19.12 13.66 0.62
C ASN A 220 -19.28 12.29 1.31
N CYS A 221 -18.35 11.36 1.07
CA CYS A 221 -18.33 10.06 1.73
C CYS A 221 -16.91 9.66 2.13
N THR A 222 -16.75 8.50 2.76
CA THR A 222 -15.44 8.01 3.20
C THR A 222 -14.68 7.32 2.07
N ARG A 223 -13.34 7.38 2.12
CA ARG A 223 -12.46 6.66 1.19
C ARG A 223 -12.68 5.14 1.25
N GLU A 224 -13.01 4.62 2.42
CA GLU A 224 -13.36 3.21 2.66
C GLU A 224 -14.63 2.85 1.91
N ASN A 225 -15.63 3.75 1.88
CA ASN A 225 -16.85 3.53 1.10
C ASN A 225 -16.54 3.46 -0.39
N ILE A 226 -15.74 4.39 -0.93
CA ILE A 226 -15.28 4.34 -2.34
C ILE A 226 -14.53 3.04 -2.62
N SER A 227 -13.57 2.68 -1.77
CA SER A 227 -12.79 1.44 -1.90
C SER A 227 -13.69 0.20 -1.89
N ARG A 228 -14.72 0.18 -1.04
CA ARG A 228 -15.69 -0.92 -0.97
C ARG A 228 -16.51 -1.04 -2.26
N GLN A 229 -16.94 0.07 -2.85
CA GLN A 229 -17.68 0.04 -4.13
C GLN A 229 -16.83 -0.49 -5.29
N VAL A 230 -15.51 -0.23 -5.26
CA VAL A 230 -14.60 -0.56 -6.36
C VAL A 230 -13.98 -1.97 -6.22
N ARG A 231 -13.76 -2.48 -5.00
CA ARG A 231 -13.04 -3.75 -4.74
C ARG A 231 -13.89 -5.02 -4.78
N THR A 232 -15.21 -4.93 -4.77
CA THR A 232 -16.06 -6.14 -4.85
C THR A 232 -15.83 -6.85 -6.18
N LYS A 233 -15.36 -8.12 -6.15
CA LYS A 233 -15.08 -8.97 -7.33
C LYS A 233 -16.27 -9.14 -8.29
N LYS A 234 -17.48 -8.80 -7.83
CA LYS A 234 -18.64 -8.48 -8.66
C LYS A 234 -18.82 -6.96 -8.60
N ILE A 235 -18.34 -6.22 -9.60
CA ILE A 235 -18.71 -4.80 -9.74
C ILE A 235 -20.23 -4.79 -9.73
N SER A 236 -20.83 -4.08 -8.77
CA SER A 236 -22.29 -4.02 -8.67
C SER A 236 -22.85 -3.38 -9.96
N THR A 237 -23.43 -4.21 -10.82
CA THR A 237 -24.10 -3.82 -12.07
C THR A 237 -25.48 -3.19 -11.82
N LEU A 238 -25.88 -3.10 -10.54
CA LEU A 238 -27.16 -2.55 -10.11
C LEU A 238 -27.38 -1.08 -10.48
N ASN A 239 -26.31 -0.32 -10.74
CA ASN A 239 -26.43 1.06 -11.23
C ASN A 239 -25.39 1.35 -12.32
N LYS A 240 -25.12 0.37 -13.19
CA LYS A 240 -24.12 0.48 -14.26
C LYS A 240 -24.44 1.68 -15.16
N LYS A 241 -23.52 2.65 -15.22
CA LYS A 241 -23.65 3.88 -16.04
C LYS A 241 -24.84 4.76 -15.64
N GLY A 242 -25.26 4.72 -14.38
CA GLY A 242 -26.28 5.61 -13.84
C GLY A 242 -25.86 7.07 -13.76
N TRP A 243 -24.55 7.34 -13.72
CA TRP A 243 -24.00 8.71 -13.69
C TRP A 243 -23.67 9.26 -15.08
N GLU A 244 -23.56 8.42 -16.11
CA GLU A 244 -23.30 8.82 -17.50
C GLU A 244 -24.56 9.45 -18.13
N LEU A 245 -24.82 10.72 -17.80
CA LEU A 245 -25.97 11.50 -18.30
C LEU A 245 -25.51 12.79 -19.00
N PRO A 246 -26.24 13.26 -20.02
CA PRO A 246 -25.90 14.49 -20.72
C PRO A 246 -25.98 15.70 -19.78
N PHE A 247 -25.06 16.64 -20.00
CA PHE A 247 -25.04 17.90 -19.28
C PHE A 247 -25.96 18.89 -19.99
N ASN A 248 -26.70 19.70 -19.23
CA ASN A 248 -27.50 20.80 -19.78
C ASN A 248 -26.62 22.06 -20.00
N HIS A 249 -27.16 23.06 -20.69
CA HIS A 249 -26.42 24.30 -21.00
C HIS A 249 -25.86 25.03 -19.76
N ASN A 250 -26.58 25.04 -18.63
CA ASN A 250 -26.09 25.67 -17.41
C ASN A 250 -24.91 24.91 -16.81
N GLU A 251 -24.99 23.58 -16.78
CA GLU A 251 -23.91 22.71 -16.30
C GLU A 251 -22.66 22.84 -17.19
N ILE A 252 -22.85 22.94 -18.51
CA ILE A 252 -21.75 23.19 -19.47
C ILE A 252 -21.10 24.55 -19.20
N ASN A 253 -21.89 25.61 -19.01
CA ASN A 253 -21.36 26.95 -18.71
C ASN A 253 -20.56 26.96 -17.39
N GLU A 254 -21.06 26.30 -16.33
CA GLU A 254 -20.33 26.21 -15.06
C GLU A 254 -18.97 25.48 -15.20
N VAL A 255 -18.90 24.47 -16.08
CA VAL A 255 -17.66 23.78 -16.42
C VAL A 255 -16.73 24.68 -17.23
N ILE A 256 -17.24 25.43 -18.21
CA ILE A 256 -16.45 26.38 -19.00
C ILE A 256 -15.90 27.50 -18.12
N ASP A 257 -16.68 28.00 -17.17
CA ASP A 257 -16.22 29.00 -16.18
C ASP A 257 -15.05 28.46 -15.34
N LEU A 258 -15.12 27.19 -14.94
CA LEU A 258 -14.02 26.52 -14.24
C LEU A 258 -12.76 26.47 -15.12
N ILE A 259 -12.89 26.08 -16.38
CA ILE A 259 -11.79 25.98 -17.35
C ILE A 259 -11.16 27.36 -17.59
N ASN A 260 -11.98 28.39 -17.81
CA ASN A 260 -11.52 29.77 -18.01
C ASN A 260 -10.79 30.32 -16.77
N SER A 261 -11.14 29.82 -15.58
CA SER A 261 -10.43 30.14 -14.34
C SER A 261 -9.12 29.35 -14.14
N LYS A 262 -8.74 28.49 -15.10
CA LYS A 262 -7.53 27.65 -15.09
C LYS A 262 -7.40 26.76 -13.85
N LYS A 263 -8.50 26.11 -13.46
CA LYS A 263 -8.57 25.18 -12.32
C LYS A 263 -9.16 23.84 -12.74
N TYR A 264 -8.69 22.74 -12.15
CA TYR A 264 -9.27 21.41 -12.36
C TYR A 264 -10.46 21.13 -11.46
N LYS A 265 -10.66 21.95 -10.43
CA LYS A 265 -11.60 21.65 -9.35
C LYS A 265 -12.30 22.89 -8.80
N LYS A 266 -13.59 22.76 -8.54
CA LYS A 266 -14.43 23.71 -7.79
C LYS A 266 -15.30 22.95 -6.82
N ILE A 267 -15.12 23.18 -5.52
CA ILE A 267 -16.02 22.66 -4.48
C ILE A 267 -16.70 23.85 -3.81
N GLY A 268 -18.02 23.91 -3.90
CA GLY A 268 -18.88 24.78 -3.12
C GLY A 268 -19.85 23.97 -2.25
N ASN A 269 -20.71 24.67 -1.50
CA ASN A 269 -21.63 24.04 -0.55
C ASN A 269 -22.56 23.01 -1.19
N ASN A 270 -23.11 23.32 -2.38
CA ASN A 270 -24.08 22.49 -3.08
C ASN A 270 -23.62 22.03 -4.45
N THR A 271 -22.47 22.49 -4.94
CA THR A 271 -21.98 22.17 -6.28
C THR A 271 -20.51 21.79 -6.22
N ALA A 272 -20.14 20.67 -6.83
CA ALA A 272 -18.76 20.26 -7.00
C ALA A 272 -18.50 19.84 -8.45
N ILE A 273 -17.41 20.34 -9.03
CA ILE A 273 -16.98 20.05 -10.39
C ILE A 273 -15.51 19.66 -10.32
N GLU A 274 -15.15 18.55 -10.94
CA GLU A 274 -13.76 18.11 -11.06
C GLU A 274 -13.51 17.53 -12.45
N ILE A 275 -12.39 17.96 -13.05
CA ILE A 275 -11.90 17.51 -14.34
C ILE A 275 -10.75 16.54 -14.06
N PHE A 276 -10.86 15.34 -14.62
CA PHE A 276 -9.86 14.29 -14.53
C PHE A 276 -9.20 14.10 -15.89
N SER A 277 -7.90 13.79 -15.90
CA SER A 277 -7.16 13.47 -17.12
C SER A 277 -6.97 11.95 -17.26
N GLY A 278 -6.76 11.47 -18.49
CA GLY A 278 -6.41 10.06 -18.71
C GLY A 278 -5.17 9.66 -17.92
N LYS A 279 -5.20 8.47 -17.33
CA LYS A 279 -4.16 7.99 -16.40
C LYS A 279 -2.83 7.70 -17.09
N ASN A 280 -2.89 7.29 -18.35
CA ASN A 280 -1.71 7.03 -19.18
C ASN A 280 -1.24 8.32 -19.86
N SER A 281 0.07 8.50 -19.99
CA SER A 281 0.66 9.66 -20.67
C SER A 281 0.15 9.84 -22.11
N ASN A 282 -0.10 8.74 -22.82
CA ASN A 282 -0.65 8.76 -24.19
C ASN A 282 -2.14 9.13 -24.26
N ASP A 283 -2.85 9.10 -23.13
CA ASP A 283 -4.26 9.41 -23.01
C ASP A 283 -4.50 10.73 -22.24
N PHE A 284 -3.45 11.52 -21.99
CA PHE A 284 -3.55 12.74 -21.19
C PHE A 284 -4.58 13.74 -21.76
N SER A 285 -4.78 13.75 -23.08
CA SER A 285 -5.79 14.57 -23.76
C SER A 285 -7.23 14.11 -23.50
N LYS A 286 -7.45 12.85 -23.09
CA LYS A 286 -8.76 12.36 -22.66
C LYS A 286 -9.11 13.00 -21.33
N LYS A 287 -10.29 13.63 -21.25
CA LYS A 287 -10.82 14.20 -20.02
C LYS A 287 -12.10 13.50 -19.59
N ALA A 288 -12.28 13.37 -18.29
CA ALA A 288 -13.56 13.05 -17.68
C ALA A 288 -13.99 14.18 -16.77
N ILE A 289 -15.28 14.49 -16.74
CA ILE A 289 -15.81 15.57 -15.91
C ILE A 289 -16.86 14.99 -14.99
N LEU A 290 -16.63 15.12 -13.69
CA LEU A 290 -17.61 14.77 -12.68
C LEU A 290 -18.25 16.04 -12.13
N TYR A 291 -19.56 16.12 -12.29
CA TYR A 291 -20.40 17.23 -11.83
C TYR A 291 -21.36 16.72 -10.77
N LYS A 292 -21.39 17.38 -9.62
CA LYS A 292 -22.32 17.10 -8.53
C LYS A 292 -23.08 18.37 -8.19
N LYS A 293 -24.40 18.26 -8.09
CA LYS A 293 -25.29 19.31 -7.58
C LYS A 293 -26.26 18.71 -6.58
N ASP A 294 -26.19 19.17 -5.34
CA ASP A 294 -26.87 18.60 -4.18
C ASP A 294 -26.61 17.09 -4.06
N ASN A 295 -27.63 16.27 -4.32
CA ASN A 295 -27.55 14.80 -4.30
C ASN A 295 -27.47 14.19 -5.70
N TYR A 296 -27.41 14.99 -6.76
CA TYR A 296 -27.35 14.51 -8.14
C TYR A 296 -25.91 14.53 -8.66
N ILE A 297 -25.51 13.46 -9.35
CA ILE A 297 -24.19 13.30 -9.94
C ILE A 297 -24.33 13.07 -11.43
N LYS A 298 -23.49 13.70 -12.23
CA LYS A 298 -23.27 13.37 -13.62
C LYS A 298 -21.78 13.18 -13.86
N CYS A 299 -21.45 12.27 -14.76
CA CYS A 299 -20.11 12.06 -15.24
C CYS A 299 -20.13 12.07 -16.77
N MET A 300 -19.27 12.88 -17.37
CA MET A 300 -19.08 12.98 -18.81
C MET A 300 -17.72 12.42 -19.17
N PHE A 301 -17.71 11.33 -19.94
CA PHE A 301 -16.50 10.78 -20.56
C PHE A 301 -16.36 11.22 -22.02
N ASP A 302 -17.49 11.39 -22.72
CA ASP A 302 -17.53 11.91 -24.09
C ASP A 302 -17.72 13.44 -24.05
N ILE A 303 -16.61 14.16 -24.11
CA ILE A 303 -16.57 15.62 -23.97
C ILE A 303 -17.26 16.30 -25.17
N THR A 304 -18.18 17.23 -24.88
CA THR A 304 -18.88 18.01 -25.92
C THR A 304 -17.92 18.97 -26.64
N TYR A 305 -18.27 19.36 -27.88
CA TYR A 305 -17.46 20.27 -28.68
C TYR A 305 -17.14 21.59 -27.97
N GLU A 306 -18.12 22.16 -27.26
CA GLU A 306 -17.99 23.43 -26.53
C GLU A 306 -16.94 23.34 -25.41
N ILE A 307 -17.01 22.28 -24.60
CA ILE A 307 -16.06 22.03 -23.51
C ILE A 307 -14.69 21.68 -24.09
N LYS A 308 -14.63 20.85 -25.13
CA LYS A 308 -13.38 20.49 -25.79
C LYS A 308 -12.64 21.73 -26.29
N LYS A 309 -13.34 22.64 -26.97
CA LYS A 309 -12.79 23.91 -27.43
C LYS A 309 -12.26 24.76 -26.28
N ALA A 310 -13.01 24.84 -25.17
CA ALA A 310 -12.57 25.60 -23.99
C ALA A 310 -11.31 24.98 -23.35
N LEU A 311 -11.21 23.65 -23.27
CA LEU A 311 -10.05 22.93 -22.74
C LEU A 311 -8.78 23.22 -23.57
N GLU A 312 -8.87 23.12 -24.90
CA GLU A 312 -7.77 23.39 -25.83
C GLU A 312 -7.32 24.86 -25.76
N GLN A 313 -8.27 25.80 -25.75
CA GLN A 313 -7.96 27.24 -25.65
C GLN A 313 -7.27 27.63 -24.33
N ASN A 314 -7.49 26.85 -23.27
CA ASN A 314 -6.90 27.10 -21.95
C ASN A 314 -5.75 26.14 -21.61
N LEU A 315 -5.24 25.37 -22.58
CA LEU A 315 -4.09 24.46 -22.44
C LEU A 315 -4.29 23.26 -21.50
N PHE A 316 -5.53 22.84 -21.23
CA PHE A 316 -5.81 21.68 -20.36
C PHE A 316 -5.44 20.33 -21.02
N ASP A 317 -5.26 20.32 -22.33
CA ASP A 317 -4.74 19.22 -23.14
C ASP A 317 -3.22 19.04 -22.99
N ILE A 318 -2.51 20.07 -22.50
CA ILE A 318 -1.05 20.08 -22.39
C ILE A 318 -0.58 20.15 -20.93
N LEU A 319 -1.26 20.98 -20.12
CA LEU A 319 -0.89 21.27 -18.74
C LEU A 319 -1.74 20.47 -17.76
N ASN A 320 -1.17 20.07 -16.62
CA ASN A 320 -1.90 19.50 -15.48
C ASN A 320 -2.06 20.51 -14.33
N GLN A 321 -2.80 20.15 -13.27
CA GLN A 321 -3.05 21.03 -12.12
C GLN A 321 -1.76 21.62 -11.52
N LYS A 322 -0.74 20.80 -11.29
CA LYS A 322 0.55 21.25 -10.73
C LYS A 322 1.24 22.28 -11.65
N GLU A 323 1.14 22.11 -12.95
CA GLU A 323 1.73 23.00 -13.95
C GLU A 323 0.97 24.34 -14.04
N PHE A 324 -0.35 24.34 -13.89
CA PHE A 324 -1.11 25.58 -13.73
C PHE A 324 -0.74 26.32 -12.44
N ASP A 325 -0.49 25.61 -11.35
CA ASP A 325 -0.03 26.22 -10.09
C ASP A 325 1.35 26.87 -10.28
N GLN A 326 2.26 26.22 -11.02
CA GLN A 326 3.56 26.79 -11.39
C GLN A 326 3.40 28.02 -12.28
N LEU A 327 2.54 27.97 -13.29
CA LEU A 327 2.22 29.11 -14.17
C LEU A 327 1.67 30.30 -13.38
N ASN A 328 0.75 30.05 -12.45
CA ASN A 328 0.17 31.07 -11.58
C ASN A 328 1.24 31.70 -10.66
N PHE A 329 2.15 30.87 -10.14
CA PHE A 329 3.26 31.35 -9.31
C PHE A 329 4.23 32.24 -10.10
N LEU A 330 4.63 31.80 -11.30
CA LEU A 330 5.48 32.60 -12.20
C LEU A 330 4.83 33.93 -12.57
N ASN A 331 3.53 33.93 -12.88
CA ASN A 331 2.79 35.15 -13.19
C ASN A 331 2.75 36.12 -12.00
N LYS A 332 2.52 35.60 -10.78
CA LYS A 332 2.56 36.41 -9.57
C LYS A 332 3.94 37.04 -9.35
N MET A 333 5.01 36.26 -9.48
CA MET A 333 6.38 36.77 -9.34
C MET A 333 6.72 37.81 -10.40
N TRP A 334 6.30 37.60 -11.65
CA TRP A 334 6.50 38.57 -12.72
C TRP A 334 5.82 39.91 -12.44
N ILE A 335 4.60 39.88 -11.89
CA ILE A 335 3.87 41.08 -11.45
C ILE A 335 4.62 41.77 -10.31
N GLU A 336 5.06 41.01 -9.30
CA GLU A 336 5.78 41.55 -8.13
C GLU A 336 7.16 42.12 -8.47
N GLN A 337 7.84 41.57 -9.49
CA GLN A 337 9.17 42.01 -9.93
C GLN A 337 9.14 43.22 -10.87
N GLY A 338 7.97 43.84 -11.03
CA GLY A 338 7.86 45.14 -11.68
C GLY A 338 7.89 45.10 -13.19
N ARG A 339 7.28 44.07 -13.82
CA ARG A 339 7.06 43.89 -15.28
C ARG A 339 8.06 44.66 -16.14
N ASP A 340 9.08 43.99 -16.64
CA ASP A 340 9.99 44.63 -17.60
C ASP A 340 9.24 44.82 -18.94
N ILE A 341 8.64 45.99 -19.14
CA ILE A 341 7.74 46.32 -20.27
C ILE A 341 8.53 46.46 -21.59
N GLU A 342 9.86 46.66 -21.52
CA GLU A 342 10.70 46.90 -22.69
C GLU A 342 11.01 45.64 -23.50
N ASN A 343 10.92 44.45 -22.89
CA ASN A 343 11.07 43.17 -23.58
C ASN A 343 9.72 42.46 -23.69
N LYS A 344 9.35 42.02 -24.89
CA LYS A 344 8.13 41.23 -25.13
C LYS A 344 8.08 39.89 -24.37
N ASN A 345 9.18 39.46 -23.75
CA ASN A 345 9.29 38.18 -23.06
C ASN A 345 9.10 38.36 -21.55
N LYS A 346 8.28 37.51 -20.91
CA LYS A 346 8.08 37.56 -19.45
C LYS A 346 9.31 37.00 -18.72
N VAL A 347 10.29 37.85 -18.43
CA VAL A 347 11.51 37.45 -17.70
C VAL A 347 11.26 37.50 -16.19
N VAL A 348 11.60 36.41 -15.49
CA VAL A 348 11.40 36.28 -14.03
C VAL A 348 12.67 35.78 -13.34
N LYS A 349 13.02 36.39 -12.21
CA LYS A 349 14.05 35.89 -11.30
C LYS A 349 13.43 34.93 -10.31
N VAL A 350 13.88 33.67 -10.33
CA VAL A 350 13.40 32.63 -9.41
C VAL A 350 14.51 32.17 -8.46
N ASP A 351 14.13 31.68 -7.28
CA ASP A 351 15.07 31.07 -6.35
C ASP A 351 15.53 29.67 -6.82
N GLY A 352 16.48 29.07 -6.09
CA GLY A 352 17.03 27.75 -6.44
C GLY A 352 16.03 26.60 -6.29
N LYS A 353 15.07 26.70 -5.36
CA LYS A 353 14.09 25.65 -5.09
C LYS A 353 13.07 25.59 -6.22
N LEU A 354 12.45 26.72 -6.54
CA LEU A 354 11.50 26.83 -7.65
C LEU A 354 12.15 26.49 -8.99
N ARG A 355 13.40 26.91 -9.23
CA ARG A 355 14.13 26.53 -10.45
C ARG A 355 14.29 25.01 -10.57
N THR A 356 14.54 24.33 -9.46
CA THR A 356 14.65 22.87 -9.42
C THR A 356 13.30 22.22 -9.67
N GLU A 357 12.22 22.74 -9.08
CA GLU A 357 10.85 22.27 -9.32
C GLU A 357 10.44 22.41 -10.79
N LEU A 358 10.70 23.57 -11.41
CA LEU A 358 10.43 23.82 -12.84
C LEU A 358 11.24 22.87 -13.74
N ARG A 359 12.52 22.64 -13.41
CA ARG A 359 13.39 21.70 -14.14
C ARG A 359 12.92 20.25 -14.00
N ASN A 360 12.44 19.86 -12.84
CA ASN A 360 11.93 18.50 -12.64
C ASN A 360 10.63 18.30 -13.43
N THR A 361 9.74 19.30 -13.45
CA THR A 361 8.56 19.29 -14.31
C THR A 361 8.95 19.24 -15.79
N SER A 362 9.90 20.06 -16.26
CA SER A 362 10.35 20.05 -17.66
C SER A 362 10.87 18.67 -18.08
N LYS A 363 11.72 18.05 -17.25
CA LYS A 363 12.24 16.71 -17.49
C LYS A 363 11.14 15.66 -17.60
N SER A 364 10.10 15.75 -16.77
CA SER A 364 8.97 14.81 -16.85
C SER A 364 8.19 14.90 -18.16
N LYS A 365 8.30 16.01 -18.90
CA LYS A 365 7.76 16.20 -20.25
C LYS A 365 8.78 15.93 -21.37
N ASN A 366 9.97 15.41 -21.06
CA ASN A 366 11.08 15.28 -22.00
C ASN A 366 11.48 16.62 -22.66
N MET A 367 11.32 17.72 -21.94
CA MET A 367 11.72 19.07 -22.34
C MET A 367 12.91 19.53 -21.50
N ASP A 368 13.81 20.31 -22.11
CA ASP A 368 14.73 21.11 -21.31
C ASP A 368 13.98 22.25 -20.60
N LEU A 369 14.66 22.89 -19.65
CA LEU A 369 14.03 23.93 -18.82
C LEU A 369 13.59 25.13 -19.65
N ASP A 370 14.35 25.51 -20.67
CA ASP A 370 14.08 26.70 -21.47
C ASP A 370 12.89 26.42 -22.42
N GLN A 371 12.85 25.25 -23.06
CA GLN A 371 11.71 24.76 -23.84
C GLN A 371 10.40 24.73 -23.04
N TYR A 372 10.46 24.28 -21.78
CA TYR A 372 9.28 24.24 -20.92
C TYR A 372 8.83 25.64 -20.48
N LEU A 373 9.77 26.56 -20.25
CA LEU A 373 9.45 27.94 -19.93
C LEU A 373 8.90 28.70 -21.14
N ASP A 374 9.40 28.43 -22.35
CA ASP A 374 8.87 28.94 -23.60
C ASP A 374 7.42 28.47 -23.82
N LEU A 375 7.11 27.20 -23.50
CA LEU A 375 5.73 26.68 -23.51
C LEU A 375 4.80 27.48 -22.57
N LEU A 376 5.32 27.96 -21.45
CA LEU A 376 4.58 28.78 -20.48
C LEU A 376 4.63 30.28 -20.79
N ASP A 377 5.36 30.70 -21.83
CA ASP A 377 5.62 32.10 -22.20
C ASP A 377 6.40 32.87 -21.12
N TYR A 378 7.49 32.27 -20.59
CA TYR A 378 8.41 32.85 -19.60
C TYR A 378 9.87 32.60 -19.93
N GLN A 379 10.77 33.42 -19.37
CA GLN A 379 12.22 33.22 -19.40
C GLN A 379 12.83 33.48 -18.01
N LEU A 380 13.93 32.80 -17.68
CA LEU A 380 14.64 33.02 -16.40
C LEU A 380 15.86 33.91 -16.58
N VAL A 381 16.13 34.77 -15.59
CA VAL A 381 17.37 35.56 -15.53
C VAL A 381 18.59 34.61 -15.46
N ASP A 382 19.55 34.78 -16.38
CA ASP A 382 20.77 33.97 -16.44
C ASP A 382 21.75 34.37 -15.32
N LYS A 383 22.03 33.45 -14.39
CA LYS A 383 23.00 33.66 -13.29
C LYS A 383 24.42 33.90 -13.80
N ARG A 384 24.77 33.46 -15.02
CA ARG A 384 26.15 33.51 -15.54
C ARG A 384 26.66 34.92 -15.85
N LYS A 385 25.79 35.92 -15.99
CA LYS A 385 26.18 37.30 -16.34
C LYS A 385 26.51 38.23 -15.15
N SER A 386 26.45 37.78 -13.88
CA SER A 386 26.51 38.70 -12.72
C SER A 386 27.69 38.56 -11.73
N ILE A 387 28.67 37.67 -11.97
CA ILE A 387 29.82 37.54 -11.06
C ILE A 387 31.00 38.36 -11.61
N THR A 388 31.10 39.62 -11.21
CA THR A 388 32.25 40.49 -11.51
C THR A 388 33.36 40.33 -10.47
N ASP A 389 34.58 40.72 -10.81
CA ASP A 389 35.72 40.67 -9.89
C ASP A 389 35.53 41.59 -8.69
N GLU A 390 34.86 42.73 -8.88
CA GLU A 390 34.46 43.65 -7.81
C GLU A 390 33.52 42.97 -6.81
N SER A 391 32.53 42.21 -7.29
CA SER A 391 31.58 41.51 -6.41
C SER A 391 32.26 40.41 -5.58
N ILE A 392 33.32 39.79 -6.11
CA ILE A 392 34.10 38.77 -5.39
C ILE A 392 34.97 39.43 -4.31
N LEU A 393 35.58 40.57 -4.64
CA LEU A 393 36.39 41.35 -3.70
C LEU A 393 35.57 41.88 -2.52
N GLU A 394 34.33 42.33 -2.75
CA GLU A 394 33.42 42.73 -1.67
C GLU A 394 33.14 41.59 -0.69
N VAL A 395 32.93 40.38 -1.21
CA VAL A 395 32.72 39.19 -0.37
C VAL A 395 33.99 38.84 0.40
N LEU A 396 35.16 38.86 -0.24
CA LEU A 396 36.45 38.57 0.40
C LEU A 396 36.80 39.56 1.51
N LYS A 397 36.50 40.86 1.31
CA LYS A 397 36.76 41.91 2.30
C LYS A 397 36.05 41.70 3.65
N LYS A 398 34.90 41.01 3.66
CA LYS A 398 34.18 40.67 4.91
C LYS A 398 34.99 39.81 5.88
N TYR A 399 36.00 39.11 5.36
CA TYR A 399 36.75 38.09 6.08
C TYR A 399 38.22 38.48 6.32
N ILE A 400 38.55 39.75 6.13
CA ILE A 400 39.86 40.29 6.50
C ILE A 400 39.95 40.33 8.02
N VAL A 401 40.99 39.70 8.59
CA VAL A 401 41.21 39.70 10.04
C VAL A 401 42.17 40.81 10.43
N HIS A 402 43.28 40.95 9.71
CA HIS A 402 44.19 42.08 9.77
C HIS A 402 45.03 42.14 8.48
N ASP A 403 45.45 43.35 8.10
CA ASP A 403 46.24 43.61 6.89
C ASP A 403 45.65 42.94 5.63
N ASN A 404 46.45 42.12 4.94
CA ASN A 404 46.08 41.36 3.76
C ASN A 404 45.69 39.90 4.10
N VAL A 405 45.44 39.57 5.36
CA VAL A 405 45.11 38.19 5.79
C VAL A 405 43.60 37.99 5.81
N ILE A 406 43.13 37.04 5.01
CA ILE A 406 41.73 36.62 4.94
C ILE A 406 41.56 35.27 5.63
N LYS A 407 40.60 35.20 6.55
CA LYS A 407 40.25 33.98 7.30
C LYS A 407 38.79 33.58 7.04
N ILE A 408 38.61 32.53 6.25
CA ILE A 408 37.29 31.97 5.88
C ILE A 408 37.25 30.49 6.28
N LYS A 409 36.35 30.15 7.20
CA LYS A 409 36.13 28.80 7.75
C LYS A 409 35.20 27.99 6.83
N SER A 410 35.29 26.66 6.91
CA SER A 410 34.46 25.76 6.08
C SER A 410 32.95 25.88 6.32
N LYS A 411 32.58 26.43 7.49
CA LYS A 411 31.21 26.67 7.94
C LYS A 411 30.68 28.06 7.57
N ASP A 412 31.54 28.96 7.11
CA ASP A 412 31.13 30.30 6.73
C ASP A 412 30.30 30.23 5.44
N GLU A 413 29.24 31.05 5.39
CA GLU A 413 28.22 31.03 4.33
C GLU A 413 28.84 31.13 2.92
N ASP A 414 29.86 31.98 2.77
CA ASP A 414 30.50 32.26 1.49
C ASP A 414 31.59 31.23 1.09
N TYR A 415 32.00 30.31 1.99
CA TYR A 415 33.12 29.40 1.74
C TYR A 415 32.91 28.48 0.55
N GLN A 416 31.76 27.81 0.47
CA GLN A 416 31.49 26.83 -0.60
C GLN A 416 31.40 27.51 -1.97
N TYR A 417 30.82 28.70 -2.01
CA TYR A 417 30.74 29.54 -3.19
C TYR A 417 32.15 29.94 -3.68
N LEU A 418 32.96 30.54 -2.81
CA LEU A 418 34.32 30.99 -3.13
C LEU A 418 35.24 29.83 -3.50
N ASN A 419 35.16 28.70 -2.78
CA ASN A 419 35.96 27.53 -3.10
C ASN A 419 35.62 26.94 -4.48
N SER A 420 34.33 26.87 -4.81
CA SER A 420 33.87 26.42 -6.13
C SER A 420 34.22 27.41 -7.24
N LEU A 421 34.22 28.70 -6.94
CA LEU A 421 34.64 29.75 -7.87
C LEU A 421 36.15 29.67 -8.16
N GLY A 422 36.97 29.48 -7.12
CA GLY A 422 38.41 29.27 -7.26
C GLY A 422 38.76 28.04 -8.09
N ASN A 423 38.05 26.93 -7.91
CA ASN A 423 38.24 25.74 -8.75
C ASN A 423 37.87 26.00 -10.22
N ARG A 424 36.77 26.73 -10.48
CA ARG A 424 36.33 27.06 -11.84
C ARG A 424 37.26 28.04 -12.55
N ARG A 425 37.94 28.91 -11.80
CA ARG A 425 38.95 29.85 -12.32
C ARG A 425 40.37 29.26 -12.34
N ASN A 426 40.52 27.95 -12.17
CA ASN A 426 41.82 27.26 -12.13
C ASN A 426 42.78 27.77 -11.04
N CYS A 427 42.25 28.38 -9.98
CA CYS A 427 43.04 28.85 -8.85
C CYS A 427 43.29 27.75 -7.80
N GLY A 428 42.82 26.51 -7.99
CA GLY A 428 43.06 25.42 -7.03
C GLY A 428 42.30 25.59 -5.70
N GLY A 429 41.08 26.14 -5.75
CA GLY A 429 40.17 26.30 -4.61
C GLY A 429 40.27 27.65 -3.92
N ILE A 430 39.69 27.77 -2.72
CA ILE A 430 39.56 29.06 -2.01
C ILE A 430 40.93 29.69 -1.70
N LYS A 431 41.93 28.88 -1.35
CA LYS A 431 43.29 29.35 -1.05
C LYS A 431 43.87 30.11 -2.24
N GLY A 432 43.85 29.49 -3.42
CA GLY A 432 44.43 30.16 -4.58
C GLY A 432 43.52 31.25 -5.16
N LEU A 433 42.21 31.22 -4.91
CA LEU A 433 41.34 32.36 -5.24
C LEU A 433 41.68 33.59 -4.39
N VAL A 434 41.85 33.42 -3.07
CA VAL A 434 42.27 34.50 -2.15
C VAL A 434 43.63 35.05 -2.56
N ASN A 435 44.58 34.16 -2.88
CA ASN A 435 45.91 34.55 -3.37
C ASN A 435 45.86 35.27 -4.73
N HIS A 436 44.95 34.86 -5.63
CA HIS A 436 44.77 35.48 -6.94
C HIS A 436 44.38 36.96 -6.83
N PHE A 437 43.61 37.32 -5.80
CA PHE A 437 43.23 38.70 -5.49
C PHE A 437 44.23 39.45 -4.58
N GLY A 438 45.42 38.89 -4.34
CA GLY A 438 46.49 39.56 -3.59
C GLY A 438 46.42 39.45 -2.07
N TYR A 439 45.53 38.61 -1.54
CA TYR A 439 45.39 38.36 -0.10
C TYR A 439 46.07 37.05 0.31
N VAL A 440 46.39 36.90 1.60
CA VAL A 440 46.95 35.67 2.18
C VAL A 440 45.85 34.89 2.88
N TYR A 441 45.63 33.64 2.45
CA TYR A 441 44.64 32.76 3.08
C TYR A 441 45.22 32.01 4.29
N ASP A 442 44.70 32.29 5.49
CA ASP A 442 45.02 31.54 6.71
C ASP A 442 44.04 30.37 6.93
N LYS A 443 44.57 29.14 6.95
CA LYS A 443 43.79 27.90 7.01
C LYS A 443 43.84 27.29 8.41
N GLU A 444 42.89 27.67 9.26
CA GLU A 444 42.64 26.96 10.52
C GLU A 444 41.98 25.59 10.22
N LYS A 445 42.54 24.48 10.74
CA LYS A 445 42.07 23.11 10.46
C LYS A 445 40.80 22.79 11.27
N ASP A 446 39.67 22.59 10.59
CA ASP A 446 38.35 22.28 11.18
C ASP A 446 38.28 20.82 11.71
N THR A 447 38.50 20.63 13.02
CA THR A 447 38.47 19.37 13.80
C THR A 447 37.04 18.98 14.21
N SER A 448 36.24 18.53 13.23
CA SER A 448 34.79 18.39 13.40
C SER A 448 34.26 17.25 14.29
N ALA A 449 33.15 17.49 15.02
CA ALA A 449 32.07 16.60 15.54
C ALA A 449 32.40 15.17 16.03
N ILE A 450 33.11 14.37 15.23
CA ILE A 450 33.69 13.08 15.63
C ILE A 450 34.72 13.30 16.74
N VAL A 451 35.52 14.36 16.65
CA VAL A 451 36.48 14.77 17.69
C VAL A 451 35.73 15.12 18.98
N GLU A 452 34.65 15.91 18.91
CA GLU A 452 33.82 16.24 20.06
C GLU A 452 33.22 15.00 20.74
N ARG A 453 32.79 13.98 19.96
CA ARG A 453 32.30 12.71 20.50
C ARG A 453 33.40 11.94 21.24
N HIS A 454 34.60 11.85 20.67
CA HIS A 454 35.72 11.18 21.33
C HIS A 454 36.15 11.92 22.61
N ILE A 455 36.20 13.25 22.56
CA ILE A 455 36.46 14.11 23.73
C ILE A 455 35.39 13.86 24.80
N LYS A 456 34.12 13.78 24.43
CA LYS A 456 33.03 13.47 25.36
C LYS A 456 33.21 12.10 26.02
N THR A 457 33.51 11.05 25.26
CA THR A 457 33.78 9.71 25.80
C THR A 457 34.99 9.70 26.75
N ILE A 458 36.05 10.43 26.42
CA ILE A 458 37.21 10.61 27.29
C ILE A 458 36.79 11.25 28.62
N LYS A 459 36.02 12.34 28.57
CA LYS A 459 35.55 13.05 29.78
C LYS A 459 34.65 12.20 30.67
N GLU A 460 33.78 11.39 30.08
CA GLU A 460 32.81 10.58 30.83
C GLU A 460 33.43 9.34 31.47
N ARG A 461 34.49 8.78 30.90
CA ARG A 461 34.91 7.40 31.21
C ARG A 461 36.39 7.22 31.52
N TYR A 462 37.27 8.10 31.03
CA TYR A 462 38.72 7.86 31.05
C TYR A 462 39.51 8.89 31.86
N ILE A 463 38.84 9.84 32.52
CA ILE A 463 39.49 10.81 33.41
C ILE A 463 40.02 10.09 34.65
N VAL A 464 41.29 10.36 34.95
CA VAL A 464 41.95 10.01 36.22
C VAL A 464 41.81 11.18 37.19
N LYS A 465 42.20 12.38 36.74
CA LYS A 465 42.07 13.65 37.48
C LYS A 465 42.16 14.82 36.52
N ASP A 466 41.24 15.79 36.61
CA ASP A 466 41.22 16.99 35.76
C ASP A 466 41.28 16.64 34.27
N ASN A 467 42.39 17.00 33.59
CA ASN A 467 42.65 16.69 32.19
C ASN A 467 43.58 15.47 31.99
N ILE A 468 43.97 14.80 33.07
CA ILE A 468 44.80 13.60 33.02
C ILE A 468 43.91 12.38 32.83
N ILE A 469 44.23 11.56 31.84
CA ILE A 469 43.43 10.41 31.43
C ILE A 469 44.28 9.14 31.40
N TYR A 470 43.63 8.00 31.53
CA TYR A 470 44.27 6.70 31.34
C TYR A 470 43.40 5.82 30.47
N ILE A 471 43.98 5.35 29.37
CA ILE A 471 43.34 4.41 28.43
C ILE A 471 44.26 3.20 28.32
N SER A 472 43.78 2.04 28.76
CA SER A 472 44.54 0.79 28.66
C SER A 472 44.80 0.43 27.20
N SER A 473 46.00 -0.06 26.89
CA SER A 473 46.32 -0.61 25.55
C SER A 473 45.46 -1.81 25.15
N TYR A 474 44.86 -2.50 26.15
CA TYR A 474 43.90 -3.59 25.93
C TYR A 474 42.47 -3.10 25.71
N ASP A 475 42.19 -1.80 25.85
CA ASP A 475 40.87 -1.23 25.59
C ASP A 475 40.64 -1.09 24.07
N HIS A 476 39.45 -1.42 23.60
CA HIS A 476 39.07 -1.21 22.20
C HIS A 476 39.18 0.27 21.78
N PHE A 477 38.86 1.19 22.68
CA PHE A 477 38.92 2.64 22.45
C PHE A 477 40.35 3.14 22.20
N TYR A 478 41.36 2.50 22.82
CA TYR A 478 42.78 2.78 22.55
C TYR A 478 43.14 2.59 21.08
N ASN A 479 42.68 1.49 20.48
CA ASN A 479 42.94 1.17 19.08
C ASN A 479 42.22 2.13 18.12
N VAL A 480 41.01 2.56 18.49
CA VAL A 480 40.25 3.56 17.73
C VAL A 480 41.00 4.89 17.67
N LEU A 481 41.46 5.39 18.82
CA LEU A 481 42.21 6.64 18.90
C LEU A 481 43.59 6.54 18.25
N SER A 482 44.29 5.40 18.41
CA SER A 482 45.59 5.16 17.77
C SER A 482 45.49 5.16 16.25
N SER A 483 44.45 4.54 15.70
CA SER A 483 44.17 4.56 14.26
C SER A 483 43.89 5.98 13.75
N LEU A 484 43.11 6.76 14.52
CA LEU A 484 42.81 8.16 14.20
C LEU A 484 44.06 9.05 14.26
N ALA A 485 44.95 8.84 15.24
CA ALA A 485 46.21 9.56 15.37
C ALA A 485 47.10 9.28 14.16
N ARG A 486 47.25 8.01 13.79
CA ARG A 486 48.01 7.58 12.60
C ARG A 486 47.48 8.19 11.30
N GLN A 487 46.16 8.27 11.14
CA GLN A 487 45.53 8.93 9.98
C GLN A 487 45.83 10.44 9.90
N ARG A 488 46.25 11.05 11.01
CA ARG A 488 46.60 12.47 11.12
C ARG A 488 48.11 12.72 11.18
N HIS A 489 48.92 11.67 11.00
CA HIS A 489 50.37 11.73 11.18
C HIS A 489 50.79 12.21 12.58
N LEU A 490 50.02 11.83 13.59
CA LEU A 490 50.30 12.11 15.00
C LEU A 490 50.49 10.80 15.76
N THR A 491 51.25 10.86 16.86
CA THR A 491 51.19 9.83 17.90
C THR A 491 49.88 9.93 18.69
N LEU A 492 49.49 8.86 19.38
CA LEU A 492 48.29 8.89 20.23
C LEU A 492 48.40 9.98 21.30
N ASP A 493 49.58 10.16 21.89
CA ASP A 493 49.82 11.17 22.93
C ASP A 493 49.73 12.59 22.37
N GLU A 494 50.29 12.85 21.18
CA GLU A 494 50.14 14.12 20.47
C GLU A 494 48.68 14.43 20.14
N LEU A 495 47.88 13.42 19.74
CA LEU A 495 46.47 13.59 19.45
C LEU A 495 45.67 13.94 20.72
N ILE A 496 45.94 13.26 21.83
CA ILE A 496 45.27 13.48 23.12
C ILE A 496 45.66 14.86 23.68
N GLN A 497 46.93 15.24 23.56
CA GLN A 497 47.43 16.55 23.95
C GLN A 497 46.79 17.69 23.14
N GLN A 498 46.61 17.49 21.83
CA GLN A 498 45.86 18.45 20.98
C GLN A 498 44.40 18.61 21.41
N TRP A 499 43.82 17.63 22.10
CA TRP A 499 42.46 17.70 22.62
C TRP A 499 42.37 18.23 24.05
N GLY A 500 43.51 18.66 24.62
CA GLY A 500 43.59 19.28 25.95
C GLY A 500 43.70 18.28 27.10
N PHE A 501 44.10 17.04 26.83
CA PHE A 501 44.30 16.01 27.85
C PHE A 501 45.76 15.54 27.90
N GLU A 502 46.16 14.99 29.03
CA GLU A 502 47.46 14.33 29.20
C GLU A 502 47.22 12.85 29.51
N ARG A 503 47.94 11.96 28.84
CA ARG A 503 47.75 10.51 29.00
C ARG A 503 48.83 9.90 29.89
N ILE A 504 48.39 9.20 30.93
CA ILE A 504 49.25 8.29 31.67
C ILE A 504 49.50 7.04 30.82
N ASN A 505 50.77 6.73 30.57
CA ASN A 505 51.18 5.65 29.68
C ASN A 505 51.27 4.29 30.39
N ASN A 506 51.71 4.26 31.65
CA ASN A 506 51.85 3.02 32.41
C ASN A 506 50.85 2.95 33.54
N LYS A 507 50.32 1.75 33.78
CA LYS A 507 49.40 1.48 34.89
C LYS A 507 50.03 1.78 36.26
N GLN A 508 51.35 1.69 36.38
CA GLN A 508 52.11 1.93 37.61
C GLN A 508 52.11 3.40 38.04
N ASP A 509 51.88 4.31 37.08
CA ASP A 509 51.89 5.76 37.30
C ASP A 509 50.49 6.28 37.71
N LEU A 510 49.52 5.38 37.91
CA LEU A 510 48.17 5.73 38.35
C LEU A 510 48.13 6.04 39.85
N PRO A 511 47.27 6.99 40.29
CA PRO A 511 47.10 7.27 41.71
C PRO A 511 46.74 6.02 42.51
N GLU A 512 47.28 5.91 43.72
CA GLU A 512 47.02 4.78 44.61
C GLU A 512 45.50 4.67 44.90
N GLY A 513 44.93 3.49 44.66
CA GLY A 513 43.49 3.24 44.79
C GLY A 513 42.64 3.61 43.56
N TYR A 514 43.21 4.20 42.50
CA TYR A 514 42.46 4.46 41.26
C TYR A 514 42.13 3.15 40.53
N ILE A 515 40.86 2.96 40.20
CA ILE A 515 40.37 1.81 39.43
C ILE A 515 40.14 2.28 37.99
N PRO A 516 40.95 1.85 37.01
CA PRO A 516 40.74 2.18 35.61
C PRO A 516 39.35 1.77 35.12
N TYR A 517 38.76 2.61 34.28
CA TYR A 517 37.53 2.24 33.58
C TYR A 517 37.74 0.97 32.76
N ASP A 518 36.76 0.09 32.88
CA ASP A 518 36.76 -1.22 32.26
C ASP A 518 35.54 -1.37 31.35
N TYR A 519 35.75 -1.18 30.06
CA TYR A 519 34.70 -1.29 29.03
C TYR A 519 33.98 -2.65 29.04
N ARG A 520 34.61 -3.69 29.62
CA ARG A 520 34.02 -5.03 29.74
C ARG A 520 32.82 -5.03 30.67
N ARG A 521 32.76 -4.14 31.67
CA ARG A 521 31.60 -3.99 32.56
C ARG A 521 30.36 -3.53 31.79
N ASP A 522 30.49 -2.49 30.95
CA ASP A 522 29.41 -2.04 30.07
C ASP A 522 28.99 -3.11 29.05
N LEU A 523 29.93 -3.94 28.59
CA LEU A 523 29.61 -5.07 27.72
C LEU A 523 28.87 -6.18 28.49
N GLN A 524 29.31 -6.48 29.71
CA GLN A 524 28.71 -7.47 30.59
C GLN A 524 27.29 -7.08 30.99
N GLU A 525 27.05 -5.85 31.44
CA GLU A 525 25.71 -5.33 31.76
C GLU A 525 24.75 -5.46 30.58
N ARG A 526 25.21 -5.13 29.35
CA ARG A 526 24.38 -5.28 28.14
C ARG A 526 24.09 -6.73 27.78
N LEU A 527 25.05 -7.62 28.01
CA LEU A 527 24.86 -9.04 27.78
C LEU A 527 23.92 -9.62 28.84
N ASP A 528 24.11 -9.31 30.12
CA ASP A 528 23.32 -9.86 31.23
C ASP A 528 21.83 -9.46 31.18
N LEU A 529 21.50 -8.33 30.53
CA LEU A 529 20.10 -7.95 30.27
C LEU A 529 19.32 -8.93 29.39
N LYS A 530 20.01 -9.72 28.54
CA LYS A 530 19.37 -10.61 27.55
C LYS A 530 19.93 -12.03 27.52
N TRP A 531 21.20 -12.17 27.84
CA TRP A 531 22.05 -13.36 27.76
C TRP A 531 22.75 -13.60 29.10
N ASN A 532 21.96 -13.62 30.18
CA ASN A 532 22.43 -14.06 31.48
C ASN A 532 22.71 -15.58 31.47
N ASP A 533 23.33 -16.05 32.54
CA ASP A 533 23.76 -17.44 32.68
C ASP A 533 22.59 -18.43 32.60
N GLU A 534 21.40 -18.07 33.11
CA GLU A 534 20.19 -18.90 33.01
C GLU A 534 19.72 -19.09 31.56
N ASN A 535 19.66 -18.01 30.78
CA ASN A 535 19.26 -18.06 29.38
C ASN A 535 20.27 -18.79 28.51
N ILE A 536 21.57 -18.60 28.78
CA ILE A 536 22.64 -19.32 28.09
C ILE A 536 22.56 -20.81 28.43
N LYS A 537 22.36 -21.14 29.71
CA LYS A 537 22.21 -22.53 30.17
C LYS A 537 21.02 -23.21 29.50
N LEU A 538 19.86 -22.57 29.43
CA LEU A 538 18.66 -23.11 28.78
C LEU A 538 18.90 -23.48 27.31
N ILE A 539 19.67 -22.66 26.59
CA ILE A 539 20.02 -22.94 25.20
C ILE A 539 21.05 -24.07 25.10
N LEU A 540 22.04 -24.10 25.99
CA LEU A 540 23.00 -25.20 26.06
C LEU A 540 22.32 -26.54 26.37
N GLU A 541 21.29 -26.56 27.22
CA GLU A 541 20.47 -27.75 27.48
C GLU A 541 19.82 -28.29 26.20
N GLN A 542 19.25 -27.39 25.39
CA GLN A 542 18.63 -27.74 24.10
C GLN A 542 19.64 -28.23 23.04
N LEU A 543 20.90 -27.80 23.15
CA LEU A 543 21.99 -28.23 22.26
C LEU A 543 22.73 -29.47 22.78
N SER A 544 22.45 -29.91 24.01
CA SER A 544 23.22 -30.94 24.68
C SER A 544 22.71 -32.35 24.43
N GLU A 545 23.64 -33.28 24.24
CA GLU A 545 23.44 -34.73 24.32
C GLU A 545 24.34 -35.25 25.44
N ASN A 546 23.75 -35.76 26.53
CA ASN A 546 24.49 -36.22 27.72
C ASN A 546 25.46 -35.17 28.28
N LYS A 547 25.02 -33.91 28.38
CA LYS A 547 25.83 -32.74 28.77
C LYS A 547 26.98 -32.38 27.81
N SER A 548 27.14 -33.10 26.70
CA SER A 548 28.06 -32.73 25.62
C SER A 548 27.34 -31.86 24.60
N VAL A 549 27.91 -30.72 24.25
CA VAL A 549 27.31 -29.72 23.37
C VAL A 549 28.20 -29.50 22.15
N TYR A 550 27.68 -29.80 20.96
CA TYR A 550 28.29 -29.32 19.72
C TYR A 550 27.78 -27.91 19.41
N LEU A 551 28.70 -26.98 19.14
CA LEU A 551 28.37 -25.63 18.71
C LEU A 551 28.92 -25.40 17.31
N ASP A 552 28.03 -25.14 16.35
CA ASP A 552 28.45 -24.62 15.06
C ASP A 552 29.07 -23.23 15.25
N ILE A 553 30.32 -23.09 14.82
CA ILE A 553 31.06 -21.81 14.85
C ILE A 553 30.36 -20.71 14.03
N ASN A 554 29.48 -21.09 13.11
CA ASN A 554 28.70 -20.19 12.27
C ASN A 554 27.36 -19.77 12.89
N SER A 555 27.01 -20.32 14.06
CA SER A 555 25.76 -20.04 14.77
C SER A 555 25.78 -18.65 15.42
N TYR A 556 24.61 -18.03 15.51
CA TYR A 556 24.42 -16.78 16.25
C TYR A 556 24.68 -16.99 17.74
N PHE A 557 24.32 -18.17 18.28
CA PHE A 557 24.56 -18.49 19.68
C PHE A 557 26.06 -18.63 20.02
N TYR A 558 26.87 -19.18 19.11
CA TYR A 558 28.33 -19.19 19.26
C TYR A 558 28.92 -17.78 19.38
N TYR A 559 28.41 -16.82 18.61
CA TYR A 559 28.81 -15.42 18.70
C TYR A 559 28.43 -14.77 20.03
N VAL A 560 27.26 -15.09 20.58
CA VAL A 560 26.83 -14.63 21.91
C VAL A 560 27.80 -15.13 22.99
N LEU A 561 28.14 -16.42 22.96
CA LEU A 561 29.12 -17.02 23.87
C LEU A 561 30.51 -16.41 23.73
N TYR A 562 30.93 -16.08 22.50
CA TYR A 562 32.18 -15.37 22.25
C TYR A 562 32.21 -13.99 22.92
N LEU A 563 31.13 -13.20 22.80
CA LEU A 563 31.06 -11.87 23.42
C LEU A 563 31.09 -11.96 24.95
N LYS A 564 30.38 -12.94 25.53
CA LYS A 564 30.38 -13.24 26.97
C LYS A 564 31.78 -13.63 27.45
N SER A 565 32.47 -14.48 26.69
CA SER A 565 33.88 -14.87 26.89
C SER A 565 34.82 -13.66 26.98
N LYS A 566 34.64 -12.67 26.12
CA LYS A 566 35.46 -11.44 26.15
C LYS A 566 35.13 -10.52 27.31
N ALA A 567 33.86 -10.47 27.72
CA ALA A 567 33.46 -9.70 28.90
C ALA A 567 34.05 -10.32 30.19
N GLU A 568 34.04 -11.64 30.30
CA GLU A 568 34.45 -12.38 31.50
C GLU A 568 35.93 -12.78 31.54
N LEU A 569 36.73 -12.37 30.53
CA LEU A 569 38.14 -12.76 30.40
C LEU A 569 38.38 -14.27 30.43
N THR A 570 37.47 -15.00 29.81
CA THR A 570 37.49 -16.45 29.78
C THR A 570 37.36 -16.95 28.35
N ASP A 571 37.60 -18.22 28.13
CA ASP A 571 37.32 -18.86 26.85
C ASP A 571 35.90 -19.44 26.83
N ILE A 572 35.38 -19.67 25.61
CA ILE A 572 34.04 -20.20 25.41
C ILE A 572 33.86 -21.56 26.10
N ASN A 573 34.89 -22.41 26.15
CA ASN A 573 34.79 -23.73 26.76
C ASN A 573 34.69 -23.62 28.27
N SER A 574 35.42 -22.69 28.88
CA SER A 574 35.29 -22.36 30.30
C SER A 574 33.88 -21.89 30.68
N ILE A 575 33.19 -21.11 29.83
CA ILE A 575 31.78 -20.72 30.04
C ILE A 575 30.85 -21.94 29.94
N ILE A 576 31.00 -22.76 28.91
CA ILE A 576 30.17 -23.96 28.72
C ILE A 576 30.36 -24.90 29.92
N LYS A 577 31.60 -25.04 30.40
CA LYS A 577 31.98 -25.86 31.55
C LYS A 577 31.45 -25.33 32.86
N SER A 578 31.50 -24.02 33.11
CA SER A 578 30.96 -23.42 34.33
C SER A 578 29.44 -23.60 34.44
N LEU A 579 28.74 -23.70 33.30
CA LEU A 579 27.31 -23.96 33.23
C LEU A 579 26.94 -25.46 33.28
N GLY A 580 27.93 -26.35 33.38
CA GLY A 580 27.74 -27.79 33.58
C GLY A 580 27.74 -28.65 32.32
N PHE A 581 28.26 -28.12 31.20
CA PHE A 581 28.34 -28.81 29.91
C PHE A 581 29.79 -29.00 29.46
N GLU A 582 30.02 -29.92 28.55
CA GLU A 582 31.30 -30.09 27.86
C GLU A 582 31.15 -29.82 26.37
N ARG A 583 32.15 -29.22 25.74
CA ARG A 583 32.07 -28.91 24.30
C ARG A 583 32.55 -30.11 23.47
N SER A 584 31.69 -30.59 22.59
CA SER A 584 32.08 -31.47 21.48
C SER A 584 32.51 -30.65 20.28
N TYR A 585 33.55 -31.11 19.58
CA TYR A 585 34.02 -30.53 18.33
C TYR A 585 33.58 -31.33 17.10
N ILE A 586 33.03 -32.53 17.31
CA ILE A 586 32.59 -33.43 16.25
C ILE A 586 31.06 -33.42 16.22
N PRO A 587 30.43 -33.00 15.11
CA PRO A 587 28.98 -33.01 14.98
C PRO A 587 28.46 -34.42 14.75
N THR A 588 27.46 -34.83 15.53
CA THR A 588 26.53 -35.93 15.20
C THR A 588 25.36 -35.38 14.38
N GLU A 589 24.63 -36.24 13.64
CA GLU A 589 23.43 -35.81 12.91
C GLU A 589 22.37 -35.18 13.84
N SER A 590 22.17 -35.78 15.02
CA SER A 590 21.30 -35.24 16.07
C SER A 590 21.78 -33.87 16.57
N SER A 591 23.09 -33.67 16.77
CA SER A 591 23.62 -32.38 17.19
C SER A 591 23.53 -31.29 16.11
N LYS A 592 23.62 -31.64 14.82
CA LYS A 592 23.37 -30.71 13.70
C LYS A 592 21.90 -30.30 13.66
N GLU A 593 20.99 -31.24 13.85
CA GLU A 593 19.55 -30.98 13.92
C GLU A 593 19.19 -30.11 15.13
N ASN A 594 19.77 -30.36 16.29
CA ASN A 594 19.62 -29.51 17.48
C ASN A 594 20.15 -28.08 17.26
N ASN A 595 21.32 -27.93 16.62
CA ASN A 595 21.83 -26.61 16.23
C ASN A 595 20.87 -25.88 15.28
N LYS A 596 20.33 -26.59 14.28
CA LYS A 596 19.33 -26.03 13.36
C LYS A 596 18.04 -25.63 14.08
N ASN A 597 17.52 -26.46 14.97
CA ASN A 597 16.31 -26.19 15.74
C ASN A 597 16.46 -25.00 16.68
N VAL A 598 17.61 -24.88 17.36
CA VAL A 598 17.92 -23.71 18.20
C VAL A 598 18.10 -22.46 17.36
N GLU A 599 18.80 -22.52 16.23
CA GLU A 599 18.88 -21.40 15.29
C GLU A 599 17.49 -21.01 14.75
N ASP A 600 16.60 -21.98 14.55
CA ASP A 600 15.23 -21.80 14.13
C ASP A 600 14.35 -21.14 15.21
N LEU A 601 14.55 -21.48 16.50
CA LEU A 601 13.92 -20.79 17.63
C LEU A 601 14.48 -19.37 17.80
N LEU A 602 15.77 -19.19 17.51
CA LEU A 602 16.41 -17.89 17.46
C LEU A 602 16.07 -17.13 16.16
N LYS A 603 15.37 -17.73 15.18
CA LYS A 603 14.97 -17.05 13.92
C LYS A 603 14.07 -15.87 14.16
N ASP A 604 13.25 -15.83 15.20
CA ASP A 604 12.42 -14.64 15.47
C ASP A 604 13.28 -13.46 15.94
N ASN A 605 14.32 -13.73 16.74
CA ASN A 605 15.35 -12.75 17.06
C ASN A 605 16.19 -12.37 15.83
N LYS A 606 16.54 -13.32 14.97
CA LYS A 606 17.27 -13.09 13.71
C LYS A 606 16.46 -12.29 12.70
N ARG A 607 15.17 -12.61 12.53
CA ARG A 607 14.20 -11.88 11.69
C ARG A 607 14.00 -10.48 12.21
N LYS A 608 13.84 -10.32 13.54
CA LYS A 608 13.77 -9.01 14.19
C LYS A 608 15.06 -8.21 13.97
N PHE A 609 16.22 -8.81 14.16
CA PHE A 609 17.53 -8.20 13.90
C PHE A 609 17.69 -7.79 12.42
N ILE A 610 17.40 -8.69 11.47
CA ILE A 610 17.44 -8.40 10.03
C ILE A 610 16.48 -7.25 9.71
N LYS A 611 15.24 -7.30 10.21
CA LYS A 611 14.23 -6.25 10.01
C LYS A 611 14.67 -4.91 10.60
N GLU A 612 15.27 -4.91 11.79
CA GLU A 612 15.83 -3.72 12.44
C GLU A 612 17.00 -3.14 11.64
N LYS A 613 17.92 -3.99 11.13
CA LYS A 613 19.07 -3.56 10.34
C LYS A 613 18.71 -3.07 8.95
N VAL A 614 17.75 -3.72 8.29
CA VAL A 614 17.20 -3.24 7.01
C VAL A 614 16.48 -1.91 7.21
N LYS A 615 15.69 -1.76 8.28
CA LYS A 615 15.07 -0.48 8.64
C LYS A 615 16.11 0.60 8.96
N GLU A 616 17.21 0.23 9.59
CA GLU A 616 18.34 1.13 9.82
C GLU A 616 18.96 1.60 8.50
N LEU A 617 19.18 0.68 7.53
CA LEU A 617 19.66 1.02 6.18
C LEU A 617 18.68 1.94 5.43
N GLU A 618 17.38 1.66 5.50
CA GLU A 618 16.32 2.52 4.93
C GLU A 618 16.36 3.91 5.55
N ASN A 619 16.49 4.01 6.87
CA ASN A 619 16.61 5.29 7.56
C ASN A 619 17.92 6.03 7.21
N ILE A 620 19.04 5.31 7.05
CA ILE A 620 20.31 5.89 6.56
C ILE A 620 20.17 6.39 5.12
N GLU A 621 19.34 5.77 4.29
CA GLU A 621 19.08 6.30 2.95
C GLU A 621 18.17 7.55 3.02
N ILE A 622 17.06 7.48 3.78
CA ILE A 622 16.07 8.57 3.91
C ILE A 622 16.65 9.81 4.58
N GLU A 623 17.36 9.66 5.71
CA GLU A 623 17.91 10.78 6.47
C GLU A 623 18.90 11.60 5.61
N TYR A 624 19.54 10.95 4.64
CA TYR A 624 20.59 11.55 3.85
C TYR A 624 20.12 12.02 2.46
N LYS A 625 19.07 11.43 1.87
CA LYS A 625 18.34 12.01 0.72
C LYS A 625 17.77 13.42 1.03
N ASN A 626 17.62 13.75 2.31
CA ASN A 626 17.12 15.03 2.78
C ASN A 626 18.22 16.06 3.14
N LYS A 627 19.51 15.72 3.00
CA LYS A 627 20.63 16.57 3.46
C LYS A 627 21.71 16.74 2.36
N ASN A 628 21.70 17.89 1.69
CA ASN A 628 22.63 18.25 0.60
C ASN A 628 24.00 18.77 1.09
N VAL A 629 24.80 17.93 1.76
CA VAL A 629 26.18 18.29 2.18
C VAL A 629 27.16 17.15 1.87
N LYS A 630 28.26 17.43 1.14
CA LYS A 630 29.27 16.41 0.75
C LYS A 630 29.85 15.59 1.91
N LYS A 631 29.98 16.20 3.10
CA LYS A 631 30.46 15.52 4.30
C LYS A 631 29.46 14.51 4.86
N VAL A 632 28.17 14.82 4.74
CA VAL A 632 27.05 13.97 5.14
C VAL A 632 27.00 12.73 4.24
N ILE A 633 27.36 12.85 2.95
CA ILE A 633 27.50 11.70 2.03
C ILE A 633 28.61 10.73 2.45
N ILE A 634 29.78 11.21 2.88
CA ILE A 634 30.89 10.34 3.32
C ILE A 634 30.55 9.63 4.63
N GLU A 635 29.90 10.32 5.57
CA GLU A 635 29.42 9.72 6.83
C GLU A 635 28.29 8.70 6.59
N ARG A 636 27.39 8.98 5.63
CA ARG A 636 26.37 8.04 5.12
C ARG A 636 27.02 6.74 4.68
N ASN A 637 28.01 6.86 3.79
CA ASN A 637 28.64 5.73 3.14
C ASN A 637 29.35 4.83 4.17
N LYS A 638 30.09 5.43 5.12
CA LYS A 638 30.71 4.67 6.23
C LYS A 638 29.68 3.93 7.09
N LYS A 639 28.56 4.58 7.42
CA LYS A 639 27.49 3.97 8.23
C LYS A 639 26.79 2.86 7.46
N LEU A 640 26.49 3.07 6.19
CA LEU A 640 25.89 2.09 5.28
C LEU A 640 26.79 0.85 5.15
N VAL A 641 28.07 1.04 4.86
CA VAL A 641 29.06 -0.05 4.74
C VAL A 641 29.14 -0.84 6.04
N GLN A 642 29.21 -0.17 7.19
CA GLN A 642 29.29 -0.85 8.48
C GLN A 642 28.00 -1.62 8.80
N THR A 643 26.83 -1.02 8.56
CA THR A 643 25.54 -1.66 8.81
C THR A 643 25.33 -2.87 7.88
N LEU A 644 25.80 -2.83 6.62
CA LEU A 644 25.80 -3.98 5.71
C LEU A 644 26.74 -5.09 6.19
N LYS A 645 27.98 -4.76 6.58
CA LYS A 645 28.90 -5.75 7.15
C LYS A 645 28.33 -6.40 8.40
N THR A 646 27.63 -5.65 9.25
CA THR A 646 26.92 -6.19 10.41
C THR A 646 25.71 -7.04 10.03
N LEU A 647 24.90 -6.61 9.06
CA LEU A 647 23.73 -7.36 8.57
C LEU A 647 24.12 -8.75 8.07
N TYR A 648 25.23 -8.84 7.34
CA TYR A 648 25.77 -10.10 6.82
C TYR A 648 26.79 -10.77 7.74
N GLN A 649 27.09 -10.17 8.90
CA GLN A 649 28.09 -10.68 9.85
C GLN A 649 29.45 -10.92 9.18
N GLY A 650 29.80 -10.10 8.19
CA GLY A 650 31.02 -10.23 7.39
C GLY A 650 31.06 -11.41 6.43
N LYS A 651 29.96 -12.16 6.25
CA LYS A 651 29.87 -13.26 5.30
C LYS A 651 29.71 -12.73 3.87
N CYS A 652 30.40 -13.38 2.93
CA CYS A 652 30.25 -13.11 1.51
C CYS A 652 28.85 -13.51 1.03
N GLN A 653 28.18 -12.66 0.27
CA GLN A 653 26.85 -12.96 -0.27
C GLN A 653 26.87 -14.01 -1.40
N ILE A 654 28.02 -14.22 -2.05
CA ILE A 654 28.20 -15.24 -3.11
C ILE A 654 28.59 -16.59 -2.50
N CYS A 655 29.50 -16.62 -1.52
CA CYS A 655 30.05 -17.87 -1.02
C CYS A 655 29.87 -18.10 0.48
N GLY A 656 29.07 -17.29 1.18
CA GLY A 656 28.87 -17.36 2.64
C GLY A 656 27.54 -18.01 3.04
N GLY A 657 27.10 -19.02 2.29
CA GLY A 657 25.90 -19.81 2.57
C GLY A 657 26.10 -20.84 3.69
N GLU A 658 25.27 -21.90 3.72
CA GLU A 658 25.38 -22.99 4.70
C GLU A 658 26.74 -23.70 4.65
N GLU A 659 27.35 -23.76 3.45
CA GLU A 659 28.70 -24.28 3.24
C GLU A 659 29.57 -23.21 2.57
N PRO A 660 30.37 -22.44 3.32
CA PRO A 660 31.18 -21.40 2.73
C PRO A 660 32.40 -21.96 1.99
N THR A 661 32.52 -21.67 0.70
CA THR A 661 33.65 -22.16 -0.12
C THR A 661 34.94 -21.39 0.13
N ILE A 662 34.86 -20.20 0.73
CA ILE A 662 36.00 -19.38 1.10
C ILE A 662 35.92 -19.09 2.60
N PRO A 663 36.97 -19.44 3.37
CA PRO A 663 36.99 -19.22 4.80
C PRO A 663 36.93 -17.72 5.11
N VAL A 664 36.26 -17.42 6.22
CA VAL A 664 36.15 -16.05 6.73
C VAL A 664 37.52 -15.58 7.20
N ILE A 665 37.95 -14.40 6.74
CA ILE A 665 39.24 -13.82 7.14
C ILE A 665 39.04 -13.08 8.45
N GLN A 666 39.64 -13.60 9.51
CA GLN A 666 39.66 -12.94 10.81
C GLN A 666 40.88 -12.03 10.92
N LEU A 667 40.66 -10.76 11.22
CA LEU A 667 41.71 -9.81 11.52
C LEU A 667 42.26 -10.06 12.93
N SER A 668 43.47 -9.57 13.18
CA SER A 668 44.14 -9.69 14.48
C SER A 668 43.36 -9.07 15.65
N ASN A 669 42.42 -8.15 15.37
CA ASN A 669 41.50 -7.57 16.35
C ASN A 669 40.17 -8.36 16.51
N GLY A 670 40.07 -9.55 15.92
CA GLY A 670 38.89 -10.41 15.97
C GLY A 670 37.76 -10.03 15.00
N ASN A 671 37.86 -8.88 14.30
CA ASN A 671 36.88 -8.48 13.30
C ASN A 671 36.98 -9.36 12.05
N ILE A 672 35.85 -9.55 11.39
CA ILE A 672 35.78 -10.24 10.11
C ILE A 672 36.09 -9.26 8.98
N TYR A 673 37.09 -9.59 8.16
CA TYR A 673 37.38 -8.84 6.95
C TYR A 673 36.40 -9.22 5.84
N SER A 674 35.72 -8.20 5.33
CA SER A 674 34.82 -8.26 4.18
C SER A 674 34.80 -6.91 3.50
N GLU A 675 34.48 -6.90 2.21
CA GLU A 675 34.45 -5.72 1.36
C GLU A 675 33.02 -5.47 0.89
N VAL A 676 32.61 -4.20 0.83
CA VAL A 676 31.31 -3.83 0.27
C VAL A 676 31.55 -3.34 -1.14
N HIS A 677 30.89 -3.98 -2.10
CA HIS A 677 31.00 -3.70 -3.52
C HIS A 677 29.73 -3.03 -4.02
N HIS A 678 29.85 -1.97 -4.83
CA HIS A 678 28.71 -1.47 -5.59
C HIS A 678 28.44 -2.39 -6.78
N ILE A 679 27.18 -2.79 -6.98
CA ILE A 679 26.79 -3.62 -8.12
C ILE A 679 26.95 -2.79 -9.40
N ASN A 680 26.24 -1.66 -9.51
CA ASN A 680 26.50 -0.68 -10.55
C ASN A 680 27.55 0.33 -10.06
N ALA A 681 28.72 0.35 -10.70
CA ALA A 681 29.85 1.19 -10.28
C ALA A 681 29.64 2.67 -10.62
N PHE A 682 30.30 3.56 -9.86
CA PHE A 682 30.28 5.02 -10.11
C PHE A 682 30.78 5.41 -11.51
N SER A 683 31.68 4.63 -12.12
CA SER A 683 32.19 4.88 -13.48
C SER A 683 31.14 4.66 -14.57
N ASN A 684 30.11 3.87 -14.28
CA ASN A 684 29.00 3.61 -15.20
C ASN A 684 27.87 4.65 -15.06
N ALA A 685 27.95 5.50 -14.04
CA ALA A 685 27.01 6.59 -13.81
C ALA A 685 27.12 7.62 -14.94
N LYS A 686 26.09 7.74 -15.77
CA LYS A 686 26.03 8.81 -16.76
C LYS A 686 25.67 10.11 -16.05
N TYR A 687 26.61 11.05 -16.04
CA TYR A 687 26.41 12.40 -15.50
C TYR A 687 25.11 13.01 -16.07
N GLY A 688 24.11 13.18 -15.19
CA GLY A 688 22.82 13.80 -15.54
C GLY A 688 21.66 12.84 -15.85
N GLN A 689 21.91 11.53 -15.96
CA GLN A 689 20.88 10.49 -16.11
C GLN A 689 20.71 9.61 -14.86
N ASP A 690 21.79 9.34 -14.12
CA ASP A 690 21.74 8.51 -12.92
C ASP A 690 21.86 9.38 -11.65
N ASP A 691 20.93 9.19 -10.70
CA ASP A 691 21.01 9.83 -9.41
C ASP A 691 22.20 9.24 -8.62
N LEU A 692 23.21 10.06 -8.32
CA LEU A 692 24.38 9.67 -7.51
C LEU A 692 23.98 9.12 -6.13
N GLU A 693 22.77 9.46 -5.65
CA GLU A 693 22.17 8.94 -4.44
C GLU A 693 21.56 7.54 -4.59
N GLU A 694 21.21 7.13 -5.80
CA GLU A 694 20.75 5.77 -6.12
C GLU A 694 21.92 4.81 -6.37
N ILE A 695 23.02 5.31 -6.93
CA ILE A 695 24.26 4.53 -7.11
C ILE A 695 24.88 4.19 -5.75
N ASP A 696 24.89 5.13 -4.80
CA ASP A 696 25.40 4.90 -3.44
C ASP A 696 24.29 4.52 -2.45
N SER A 697 23.45 3.56 -2.84
CA SER A 697 22.35 2.98 -2.05
C SER A 697 22.71 1.59 -1.56
N TYR A 698 22.16 1.20 -0.39
CA TYR A 698 22.32 -0.16 0.13
C TYR A 698 21.71 -1.20 -0.83
N LYS A 699 20.76 -0.79 -1.67
CA LYS A 699 20.13 -1.64 -2.71
C LYS A 699 21.04 -1.90 -3.90
N ASN A 700 22.09 -1.10 -4.07
CA ASN A 700 23.08 -1.23 -5.14
C ASN A 700 24.43 -1.74 -4.59
N THR A 701 24.43 -2.41 -3.44
CA THR A 701 25.68 -2.87 -2.81
C THR A 701 25.58 -4.30 -2.30
N ILE A 702 26.71 -5.00 -2.27
CA ILE A 702 26.82 -6.37 -1.74
C ILE A 702 28.07 -6.54 -0.88
N VAL A 703 28.01 -7.43 0.10
CA VAL A 703 29.14 -7.82 0.94
C VAL A 703 29.86 -9.02 0.34
N LEU A 704 31.15 -8.90 0.08
CA LEU A 704 31.98 -9.92 -0.57
C LEU A 704 33.25 -10.23 0.25
N CYS A 705 33.77 -11.44 0.08
CA CYS A 705 35.15 -11.75 0.47
C CYS A 705 36.13 -11.19 -0.58
N PRO A 706 37.43 -11.08 -0.28
CA PRO A 706 38.38 -10.41 -1.18
C PRO A 706 38.51 -11.08 -2.54
N TYR A 707 38.44 -12.42 -2.56
CA TYR A 707 38.42 -13.18 -3.81
C TYR A 707 37.21 -12.83 -4.66
N HIS A 708 36.00 -12.90 -4.10
CA HIS A 708 34.79 -12.61 -4.86
C HIS A 708 34.66 -11.13 -5.21
N HIS A 709 35.23 -10.23 -4.40
CA HIS A 709 35.32 -8.83 -4.72
C HIS A 709 36.16 -8.60 -5.98
N ALA A 710 37.36 -9.18 -6.05
CA ALA A 710 38.19 -9.13 -7.24
C ALA A 710 37.53 -9.83 -8.44
N TYR A 711 36.92 -10.99 -8.22
CA TYR A 711 36.22 -11.74 -9.26
C TYR A 711 35.06 -10.94 -9.86
N VAL A 712 34.19 -10.36 -9.04
CA VAL A 712 33.06 -9.54 -9.50
C VAL A 712 33.55 -8.27 -10.21
N HIS A 713 34.65 -7.67 -9.75
CA HIS A 713 35.14 -6.42 -10.32
C HIS A 713 35.87 -6.59 -11.66
N TYR A 714 36.63 -7.70 -11.84
CA TYR A 714 37.55 -7.85 -12.98
C TYR A 714 37.22 -9.00 -13.92
N SER A 715 36.60 -10.09 -13.44
CA SER A 715 36.38 -11.28 -14.26
C SER A 715 35.38 -11.00 -15.37
N ASN A 716 35.72 -11.39 -16.61
CA ASN A 716 34.88 -11.23 -17.81
C ASN A 716 34.27 -9.83 -17.97
N GLY A 717 35.07 -8.78 -17.72
CA GLY A 717 34.64 -7.39 -17.87
C GLY A 717 33.83 -6.82 -16.69
N GLY A 718 33.71 -7.57 -15.60
CA GLY A 718 32.98 -7.19 -14.39
C GLY A 718 31.50 -7.56 -14.43
N TYR A 719 30.93 -7.84 -13.26
CA TYR A 719 29.51 -8.18 -13.10
C TYR A 719 28.76 -6.99 -12.49
N ASP A 720 28.28 -6.09 -13.34
CA ASP A 720 27.76 -4.77 -12.95
C ASP A 720 26.23 -4.66 -12.94
N LYS A 721 25.51 -5.76 -13.22
CA LYS A 721 24.04 -5.79 -13.29
C LYS A 721 23.43 -6.79 -12.32
N LEU A 722 22.44 -6.36 -11.54
CA LEU A 722 21.60 -7.25 -10.73
C LEU A 722 20.41 -7.76 -11.55
N VAL A 723 20.21 -9.07 -11.60
CA VAL A 723 19.04 -9.72 -12.22
C VAL A 723 18.44 -10.75 -11.28
N PHE A 724 17.15 -11.03 -11.44
CA PHE A 724 16.43 -12.05 -10.68
C PHE A 724 15.95 -13.14 -11.62
N ASP A 725 15.97 -14.40 -11.17
CA ASP A 725 15.32 -15.49 -11.89
C ASP A 725 13.81 -15.57 -11.58
N GLU A 726 13.13 -16.54 -12.18
CA GLU A 726 11.70 -16.79 -12.00
C GLU A 726 11.31 -17.11 -10.56
N ASN A 727 12.26 -17.60 -9.75
CA ASN A 727 12.09 -17.89 -8.33
C ASN A 727 12.50 -16.70 -7.44
N ASN A 728 12.72 -15.53 -8.03
CA ASN A 728 13.13 -14.31 -7.35
C ASN A 728 14.51 -14.43 -6.65
N ILE A 729 15.37 -15.31 -7.16
CA ILE A 729 16.74 -15.48 -6.68
C ILE A 729 17.64 -14.45 -7.39
N PRO A 730 18.43 -13.65 -6.65
CA PRO A 730 19.30 -12.65 -7.24
C PRO A 730 20.59 -13.26 -7.84
N TYR A 731 21.00 -12.73 -8.99
CA TYR A 731 22.26 -13.00 -9.67
C TYR A 731 22.93 -11.68 -10.08
N LEU A 732 24.26 -11.67 -10.07
CA LEU A 732 25.04 -10.65 -10.76
C LEU A 732 25.28 -11.13 -12.19
N GLN A 733 25.10 -10.24 -13.17
CA GLN A 733 25.25 -10.52 -14.58
C GLN A 733 26.32 -9.60 -15.18
N ASN A 734 27.20 -10.15 -16.02
CA ASN A 734 28.15 -9.36 -16.80
C ASN A 734 27.56 -8.97 -18.17
N LYS A 735 28.33 -8.22 -18.97
CA LYS A 735 27.91 -7.75 -20.31
C LYS A 735 27.67 -8.89 -21.31
N ASP A 736 28.37 -10.01 -21.16
CA ASP A 736 28.24 -11.21 -22.01
C ASP A 736 27.08 -12.11 -21.58
N GLY A 737 26.35 -11.73 -20.53
CA GLY A 737 25.19 -12.44 -20.03
C GLY A 737 25.47 -13.58 -19.05
N LEU A 738 26.74 -13.84 -18.71
CA LEU A 738 27.15 -14.78 -17.66
C LEU A 738 26.64 -14.33 -16.30
N ARG A 739 26.23 -15.30 -15.47
CA ARG A 739 25.57 -15.03 -14.18
C ARG A 739 26.31 -15.67 -13.01
N VAL A 740 26.35 -14.95 -11.89
CA VAL A 740 26.88 -15.42 -10.61
C VAL A 740 25.78 -15.32 -9.57
N LYS A 741 25.44 -16.45 -8.95
CA LYS A 741 24.36 -16.52 -7.96
C LYS A 741 24.74 -15.80 -6.66
N ILE A 742 23.80 -15.04 -6.12
CA ILE A 742 23.86 -14.52 -4.76
C ILE A 742 23.16 -15.53 -3.84
N ASN A 743 23.94 -16.23 -3.03
CA ASN A 743 23.46 -17.31 -2.16
C ASN A 743 22.80 -16.80 -0.88
N THR A 744 23.21 -15.64 -0.37
CA THR A 744 22.63 -15.04 0.84
C THR A 744 22.16 -13.62 0.53
N ASN A 745 20.85 -13.38 0.64
CA ASN A 745 20.24 -12.08 0.40
C ASN A 745 19.24 -11.69 1.49
N TYR A 746 19.51 -10.58 2.17
CA TYR A 746 18.65 -10.00 3.20
C TYR A 746 18.03 -8.65 2.82
N HIS A 747 18.52 -7.98 1.77
CA HIS A 747 18.14 -6.59 1.48
C HIS A 747 17.88 -6.28 0.00
N LEU A 748 18.45 -7.04 -0.94
CA LEU A 748 18.18 -6.86 -2.37
C LEU A 748 16.76 -7.36 -2.66
N LYS A 749 16.01 -6.61 -3.46
CA LYS A 749 14.64 -6.96 -3.85
C LYS A 749 14.50 -6.75 -5.34
N ASN A 750 13.70 -7.59 -5.99
CA ASN A 750 13.28 -7.33 -7.35
C ASN A 750 12.43 -6.05 -7.33
N CYS A 751 12.94 -5.01 -7.97
CA CYS A 751 12.14 -3.84 -8.25
C CYS A 751 11.26 -4.23 -9.43
N GLU A 752 10.05 -4.74 -9.15
CA GLU A 752 9.00 -4.76 -10.17
C GLU A 752 8.96 -3.35 -10.77
N CYS A 753 9.18 -3.27 -12.08
CA CYS A 753 9.03 -2.04 -12.85
C CYS A 753 7.67 -1.46 -12.49
N LYS A 754 7.68 -0.30 -11.84
CA LYS A 754 6.50 0.55 -11.71
C LYS A 754 6.28 1.32 -12.99
#